data_AF-A0A512H4S6-F1
#
_entry.id   AF-A0A512H4S6-F1
#
_cell.length_a   1.000
_cell.length_b   1.000
_cell.length_c   1.000
_cell.angle_alpha   90.00
_cell.angle_beta   90.00
_cell.angle_gamma   90.00
#
_symmetry.space_group_name_H-M   'P 1'
#
loop_
_entity.id
_entity.type
_entity.pdbx_description
1 polymer ?
#
loop_
_entity_poly.entity_id
_entity_poly.type
_entity_poly.pdbx_seq_one_letter_code
_entity_poly.pdbx_strand_id
1 'polypeptide(L)'
;MVDALYLAWIEADAAFDPALHARADLAVRALEVRAEEGEAPFARVVVANGPGALAGPRGQRQIVISARIDGTVRPLFRGVLNQVPLGLAGPFLTLTFDSRTGDTAARLAAALAPLKIAPAFDPLFIAEGREDEPEEILDGWFARPCIDRLSGAVSVSDGLTGRTHATLGPETLEEGSIEITQPQGPPPAWIEGRAVVAWTQRGGAIADFGTLIAREAGGALITLSPESEFADGWPRAGHRLGGTSGYQIVASALVAQEVEDLDDTLANDPSVVTSDDGHTRVIASGNGLGVQGSVDFGPTATRSSLFPAGVFAGWVSFDKRAYWPVLRVRWDFRQKRREILVCRLESHLVSDLAGSGPGETIAFGLRDVGVAAAGTSPEADIPDCDTLLSLSRPRVSDTDTSTVPSGLDEVTSGEADTGLPIGDPLYPRFAPTPRGRQAIAHMMRVLAVRLAFAQRCVQVRARLPGWSAETLALDLDTTVTLESPRLPGGKATGKVVALRWSWDEDGSATEVVIACSIGGGGTFAAPTPGSDAYAADTWEDYAAAGTVFESGPEGDPLRVAWTDDPGPGPTDAFAGAHAWTAADLIGRLCLRNLWAEQDAYIWLHRNGTTSPRWLLSAVPTDVCLALRPLRGLDQVTHTHTLTPAGRFGLPPSFWPEAPRG
;
A
#
# COMPACT_ATOMS: atom_id res chain seq x y z
N MET A 1 -11.77 3.89 -58.91
CA MET A 1 -13.22 4.01 -58.64
C MET A 1 -13.74 2.65 -58.20
N VAL A 2 -14.80 2.59 -57.39
CA VAL A 2 -15.41 1.32 -56.99
C VAL A 2 -16.20 0.77 -58.17
N ASP A 3 -15.75 -0.35 -58.73
CA ASP A 3 -16.38 -0.96 -59.91
C ASP A 3 -17.65 -1.73 -59.51
N ALA A 4 -17.64 -2.33 -58.32
CA ALA A 4 -18.75 -3.09 -57.78
C ALA A 4 -18.62 -3.25 -56.26
N LEU A 5 -19.76 -3.24 -55.57
CA LEU A 5 -19.88 -3.58 -54.15
C LEU A 5 -20.56 -4.94 -54.00
N TYR A 6 -20.03 -5.79 -53.14
CA TYR A 6 -20.53 -7.13 -52.85
C TYR A 6 -20.82 -7.26 -51.36
N LEU A 7 -21.95 -7.88 -51.05
CA LEU A 7 -22.33 -8.29 -49.71
C LEU A 7 -22.77 -9.74 -49.81
N ALA A 8 -22.00 -10.63 -49.20
CA ALA A 8 -22.23 -12.06 -49.21
C ALA A 8 -22.51 -12.56 -47.79
N TRP A 9 -23.57 -13.37 -47.65
CA TRP A 9 -23.77 -14.18 -46.46
C TRP A 9 -22.76 -15.32 -46.45
N ILE A 10 -22.12 -15.54 -45.30
CA ILE A 10 -21.10 -16.56 -45.13
C ILE A 10 -21.42 -17.48 -43.95
N GLU A 11 -20.93 -18.71 -44.02
CA GLU A 11 -20.94 -19.60 -42.86
C GLU A 11 -20.05 -19.02 -41.75
N ALA A 12 -20.33 -19.41 -40.51
CA ALA A 12 -19.49 -19.03 -39.38
C ALA A 12 -18.03 -19.43 -39.65
N ASP A 13 -17.11 -18.51 -39.36
CA ASP A 13 -15.65 -18.72 -39.46
C ASP A 13 -15.11 -19.01 -40.86
N ALA A 14 -15.91 -18.87 -41.92
CA ALA A 14 -15.44 -18.99 -43.30
C ALA A 14 -14.34 -17.96 -43.61
N ALA A 15 -13.22 -18.39 -44.22
CA ALA A 15 -12.16 -17.50 -44.68
C ALA A 15 -12.60 -16.71 -45.91
N PHE A 16 -12.10 -15.49 -46.09
CA PHE A 16 -12.44 -14.68 -47.26
C PHE A 16 -11.84 -15.28 -48.55
N ASP A 17 -12.70 -15.57 -49.52
CA ASP A 17 -12.31 -15.96 -50.88
C ASP A 17 -12.91 -14.98 -51.89
N PRO A 18 -12.08 -14.20 -52.62
CA PRO A 18 -12.55 -13.26 -53.63
C PRO A 18 -13.45 -13.87 -54.71
N ALA A 19 -13.21 -15.13 -55.11
CA ALA A 19 -13.96 -15.80 -56.15
C ALA A 19 -15.35 -16.27 -55.65
N LEU A 20 -15.45 -16.68 -54.39
CA LEU A 20 -16.70 -17.16 -53.80
C LEU A 20 -17.55 -16.01 -53.21
N HIS A 21 -16.91 -14.93 -52.77
CA HIS A 21 -17.56 -13.84 -52.03
C HIS A 21 -17.80 -12.57 -52.84
N ALA A 22 -17.42 -12.54 -54.13
CA ALA A 22 -17.84 -11.51 -55.08
C ALA A 22 -19.31 -11.70 -55.52
N ARG A 23 -20.23 -11.70 -54.54
CA ARG A 23 -21.67 -11.94 -54.74
C ARG A 23 -22.49 -10.84 -54.06
N ALA A 24 -23.60 -10.46 -54.67
CA ALA A 24 -24.53 -9.47 -54.13
C ALA A 24 -25.80 -10.17 -53.62
N ASP A 25 -25.71 -10.79 -52.43
CA ASP A 25 -26.85 -11.48 -51.82
C ASP A 25 -27.95 -10.50 -51.38
N LEU A 26 -27.57 -9.25 -51.11
CA LEU A 26 -28.48 -8.16 -50.79
C LEU A 26 -28.26 -6.98 -51.75
N ALA A 27 -29.35 -6.31 -52.13
CA ALA A 27 -29.31 -5.08 -52.91
C ALA A 27 -28.94 -3.89 -52.01
N VAL A 28 -27.65 -3.59 -51.91
CA VAL A 28 -27.11 -2.49 -51.09
C VAL A 28 -27.40 -1.14 -51.75
N ARG A 29 -27.93 -0.20 -50.97
CA ARG A 29 -28.20 1.20 -51.36
C ARG A 29 -27.25 2.19 -50.73
N ALA A 30 -26.84 1.91 -49.50
CA ALA A 30 -25.82 2.68 -48.80
C ALA A 30 -25.05 1.76 -47.85
N LEU A 31 -23.79 2.06 -47.66
CA LEU A 31 -22.88 1.36 -46.77
C LEU A 31 -22.06 2.38 -45.99
N GLU A 32 -21.95 2.17 -44.69
CA GLU A 32 -21.04 2.88 -43.82
C GLU A 32 -20.32 1.87 -42.95
N VAL A 33 -18.99 1.81 -43.03
CA VAL A 33 -18.15 1.06 -42.09
C VAL A 33 -17.48 2.07 -41.18
N ARG A 34 -17.66 1.93 -39.87
CA ARG A 34 -17.03 2.77 -38.84
C ARG A 34 -16.10 1.97 -37.97
N ALA A 35 -14.99 2.58 -37.60
CA ALA A 35 -14.10 2.11 -36.56
C ALA A 35 -13.71 3.31 -35.71
N GLU A 36 -13.81 3.19 -34.39
CA GLU A 36 -13.44 4.22 -33.43
C GLU A 36 -12.56 3.57 -32.35
N GLU A 37 -11.53 4.28 -31.89
CA GLU A 37 -10.57 3.75 -30.92
C GLU A 37 -11.26 3.32 -29.62
N GLY A 38 -10.97 2.09 -29.17
CA GLY A 38 -11.61 1.50 -27.99
C GLY A 38 -12.99 0.89 -28.27
N GLU A 39 -13.56 1.07 -29.45
CA GLU A 39 -14.82 0.45 -29.86
C GLU A 39 -14.62 -0.67 -30.89
N ALA A 40 -15.58 -1.59 -30.97
CA ALA A 40 -15.60 -2.59 -32.01
C ALA A 40 -16.07 -1.96 -33.34
N PRO A 41 -15.34 -2.15 -34.45
CA PRO A 41 -15.81 -1.70 -35.75
C PRO A 41 -17.19 -2.28 -36.10
N PHE A 42 -18.03 -1.49 -36.75
CA PHE A 42 -19.33 -1.94 -37.22
C PHE A 42 -19.61 -1.45 -38.65
N ALA A 43 -20.47 -2.18 -39.35
CA ALA A 43 -20.97 -1.78 -40.66
C ALA A 43 -22.48 -1.56 -40.61
N ARG A 44 -22.93 -0.40 -41.07
CA ARG A 44 -24.33 -0.07 -41.30
C ARG A 44 -24.63 -0.16 -42.79
N VAL A 45 -25.60 -0.98 -43.15
CA VAL A 45 -25.97 -1.25 -44.54
C VAL A 45 -27.45 -0.97 -44.73
N VAL A 46 -27.80 -0.14 -45.71
CA VAL A 46 -29.18 0.08 -46.14
C VAL A 46 -29.46 -0.81 -47.33
N VAL A 47 -30.48 -1.66 -47.21
CA VAL A 47 -30.88 -2.63 -48.24
C VAL A 47 -32.38 -2.56 -48.53
N ALA A 48 -32.81 -3.04 -49.69
CA ALA A 48 -34.23 -3.22 -49.97
C ALA A 48 -34.88 -4.23 -48.99
N ASN A 49 -36.06 -3.90 -48.48
CA ASN A 49 -36.82 -4.80 -47.61
C ASN A 49 -37.43 -5.93 -48.45
N GLY A 50 -36.97 -7.16 -48.24
CA GLY A 50 -37.42 -8.34 -48.98
C GLY A 50 -37.16 -9.64 -48.22
N PRO A 51 -37.79 -10.76 -48.66
CA PRO A 51 -37.55 -12.07 -48.07
C PRO A 51 -36.07 -12.44 -48.19
N GLY A 52 -35.44 -12.78 -47.06
CA GLY A 52 -33.99 -13.08 -46.99
C GLY A 52 -33.08 -11.90 -46.62
N ALA A 53 -33.63 -10.72 -46.33
CA ALA A 53 -32.82 -9.57 -45.89
C ALA A 53 -32.21 -9.74 -44.49
N LEU A 54 -32.79 -10.60 -43.65
CA LEU A 54 -32.43 -10.74 -42.23
C LEU A 54 -31.55 -11.95 -41.92
N ALA A 55 -31.39 -12.86 -42.88
CA ALA A 55 -30.55 -14.03 -42.76
C ALA A 55 -30.24 -14.59 -44.15
N GLY A 56 -29.07 -15.22 -44.27
CA GLY A 56 -28.71 -15.90 -45.50
C GLY A 56 -29.61 -17.09 -45.83
N PRO A 57 -29.49 -17.67 -47.04
CA PRO A 57 -30.35 -18.75 -47.52
C PRO A 57 -30.39 -20.00 -46.63
N ARG A 58 -29.37 -20.22 -45.79
CA ARG A 58 -29.29 -21.34 -44.83
C ARG A 58 -29.37 -20.88 -43.38
N GLY A 59 -29.88 -19.67 -43.14
CA GLY A 59 -29.96 -19.07 -41.81
C GLY A 59 -28.66 -18.43 -41.33
N GLN A 60 -27.72 -18.16 -42.23
CA GLN A 60 -26.47 -17.49 -41.88
C GLN A 60 -26.72 -16.09 -41.32
N ARG A 61 -25.90 -15.69 -40.33
CA ARG A 61 -25.94 -14.35 -39.73
C ARG A 61 -24.65 -13.57 -39.88
N GLN A 62 -23.61 -14.20 -40.42
CA GLN A 62 -22.34 -13.54 -40.72
C GLN A 62 -22.30 -13.08 -42.17
N ILE A 63 -21.63 -11.96 -42.39
CA ILE A 63 -21.43 -11.37 -43.71
C ILE A 63 -19.97 -11.04 -43.95
N VAL A 64 -19.63 -11.00 -45.24
CA VAL A 64 -18.48 -10.25 -45.72
C VAL A 64 -18.96 -9.20 -46.71
N ILE A 65 -18.49 -7.98 -46.50
CA ILE A 65 -18.60 -6.88 -47.45
C ILE A 65 -17.26 -6.76 -48.16
N SER A 66 -17.29 -6.71 -49.48
CA SER A 66 -16.10 -6.54 -50.32
C SER A 66 -16.40 -5.64 -51.51
N ALA A 67 -15.37 -5.03 -52.08
CA ALA A 67 -15.51 -4.17 -53.25
C ALA A 67 -14.48 -4.53 -54.32
N ARG A 68 -14.85 -4.38 -55.58
CA ARG A 68 -13.91 -4.43 -56.70
C ARG A 68 -13.30 -3.06 -56.92
N ILE A 69 -11.99 -2.99 -56.75
CA ILE A 69 -11.19 -1.78 -56.93
C ILE A 69 -9.98 -2.17 -57.78
N ASP A 70 -9.78 -1.43 -58.87
CA ASP A 70 -8.71 -1.65 -59.84
C ASP A 70 -8.68 -3.12 -60.32
N GLY A 71 -9.86 -3.67 -60.63
CA GLY A 71 -10.03 -5.05 -61.09
C GLY A 71 -9.87 -6.13 -60.02
N THR A 72 -9.51 -5.80 -58.78
CA THR A 72 -9.29 -6.74 -57.68
C THR A 72 -10.40 -6.65 -56.64
N VAL A 73 -10.98 -7.79 -56.23
CA VAL A 73 -11.99 -7.83 -55.16
C VAL A 73 -11.27 -7.86 -53.80
N ARG A 74 -11.51 -6.83 -52.98
CA ARG A 74 -10.88 -6.62 -51.68
C ARG A 74 -11.93 -6.64 -50.56
N PRO A 75 -11.65 -7.30 -49.41
CA PRO A 75 -12.58 -7.30 -48.30
C PRO A 75 -12.56 -5.92 -47.60
N LEU A 76 -13.72 -5.48 -47.16
CA LEU A 76 -13.93 -4.20 -46.47
C LEU A 76 -14.27 -4.40 -45.01
N PHE A 77 -15.16 -5.36 -44.75
CA PHE A 77 -15.68 -5.63 -43.42
C PHE A 77 -16.19 -7.06 -43.32
N ARG A 78 -16.00 -7.65 -42.15
CA ARG A 78 -16.62 -8.91 -41.76
C ARG A 78 -17.33 -8.72 -40.42
N GLY A 79 -18.56 -9.20 -40.31
CA GLY A 79 -19.27 -9.11 -39.04
C GLY A 79 -20.50 -9.99 -38.95
N VAL A 80 -21.17 -9.89 -37.81
CA VAL A 80 -22.38 -10.63 -37.46
C VAL A 80 -23.56 -9.68 -37.26
N LEU A 81 -24.73 -10.07 -37.76
CA LEU A 81 -25.98 -9.35 -37.49
C LEU A 81 -26.46 -9.71 -36.08
N ASN A 82 -26.25 -8.81 -35.12
CA ASN A 82 -26.65 -8.99 -33.72
C ASN A 82 -27.70 -7.99 -33.24
N GLN A 83 -28.03 -6.97 -34.04
CA GLN A 83 -29.02 -5.96 -33.71
C GLN A 83 -30.33 -6.15 -34.47
N VAL A 84 -31.42 -5.65 -33.87
CA VAL A 84 -32.72 -5.59 -34.53
C VAL A 84 -32.63 -4.56 -35.66
N PRO A 85 -32.98 -4.94 -36.91
CA PRO A 85 -33.00 -4.01 -38.04
C PRO A 85 -33.93 -2.83 -37.80
N LEU A 86 -33.53 -1.65 -38.28
CA LEU A 86 -34.42 -0.49 -38.34
C LEU A 86 -35.20 -0.49 -39.66
N GLY A 87 -36.39 0.10 -39.66
CA GLY A 87 -37.20 0.25 -40.89
C GLY A 87 -38.03 -0.97 -41.28
N LEU A 88 -38.30 -1.90 -40.36
CA LEU A 88 -39.04 -3.16 -40.64
C LEU A 88 -40.37 -2.98 -41.39
N ALA A 89 -41.07 -1.87 -41.17
CA ALA A 89 -42.34 -1.56 -41.83
C ALA A 89 -42.20 -0.77 -43.15
N GLY A 90 -40.99 -0.33 -43.49
CA GLY A 90 -40.69 0.48 -44.67
C GLY A 90 -40.18 -0.36 -45.86
N PRO A 91 -39.97 0.28 -47.02
CA PRO A 91 -39.42 -0.37 -48.21
C PRO A 91 -37.90 -0.66 -48.10
N PHE A 92 -37.23 -0.14 -47.08
CA PHE A 92 -35.80 -0.31 -46.84
C PHE A 92 -35.54 -0.72 -45.40
N LEU A 93 -34.50 -1.54 -45.21
CA LEU A 93 -34.00 -1.97 -43.92
C LEU A 93 -32.60 -1.40 -43.70
N THR A 94 -32.33 -0.97 -42.46
CA THR A 94 -30.97 -0.65 -42.02
C THR A 94 -30.48 -1.79 -41.13
N LEU A 95 -29.45 -2.48 -41.61
CA LEU A 95 -28.78 -3.58 -40.93
C LEU A 95 -27.50 -3.05 -40.28
N THR A 96 -27.24 -3.43 -39.03
CA THR A 96 -25.99 -3.13 -38.33
C THR A 96 -25.27 -4.44 -38.05
N PHE A 97 -24.04 -4.56 -38.56
CA PHE A 97 -23.18 -5.72 -38.38
C PHE A 97 -22.00 -5.37 -37.48
N ASP A 98 -21.71 -6.24 -36.54
CA ASP A 98 -20.66 -6.08 -35.53
C ASP A 98 -19.45 -6.94 -35.90
N SER A 99 -18.24 -6.37 -35.85
CA SER A 99 -17.00 -7.10 -36.17
C SER A 99 -16.62 -8.17 -35.15
N ARG A 100 -17.25 -8.16 -33.97
CA ARG A 100 -17.08 -9.16 -32.91
C ARG A 100 -17.69 -10.49 -33.33
N THR A 101 -16.90 -11.25 -34.08
CA THR A 101 -17.18 -12.63 -34.48
C THR A 101 -16.68 -13.61 -33.41
N GLY A 102 -17.24 -14.83 -33.35
CA GLY A 102 -16.80 -15.86 -32.40
C GLY A 102 -16.76 -15.42 -30.93
N ASP A 103 -15.80 -15.96 -30.17
CA ASP A 103 -15.58 -15.60 -28.76
C ASP A 103 -14.60 -14.43 -28.63
N THR A 104 -15.12 -13.21 -28.83
CA THR A 104 -14.30 -12.00 -28.72
C THR A 104 -13.87 -11.71 -27.28
N ALA A 105 -14.67 -12.13 -26.28
CA ALA A 105 -14.33 -11.93 -24.88
C ALA A 105 -13.08 -12.74 -24.50
N ALA A 106 -13.00 -14.01 -24.92
CA ALA A 106 -11.80 -14.83 -24.71
C ALA A 106 -10.57 -14.26 -25.45
N ARG A 107 -10.76 -13.75 -26.67
CA ARG A 107 -9.66 -13.10 -27.43
C ARG A 107 -9.16 -11.81 -26.76
N LEU A 108 -10.06 -11.00 -26.22
CA LEU A 108 -9.72 -9.81 -25.46
C LEU A 108 -8.96 -10.18 -24.18
N ALA A 109 -9.47 -11.14 -23.41
CA ALA A 109 -8.78 -11.63 -22.21
C ALA A 109 -7.37 -12.17 -22.53
N ALA A 110 -7.23 -12.93 -23.62
CA ALA A 110 -5.93 -13.44 -24.08
C ALA A 110 -4.96 -12.32 -24.51
N ALA A 111 -5.46 -11.26 -25.15
CA ALA A 111 -4.65 -10.11 -25.55
C ALA A 111 -4.19 -9.25 -24.36
N LEU A 112 -5.00 -9.19 -23.28
CA LEU A 112 -4.73 -8.38 -22.10
C LEU A 112 -3.95 -9.12 -21.00
N ALA A 113 -4.00 -10.46 -20.96
CA ALA A 113 -3.29 -11.25 -19.94
C ALA A 113 -1.78 -10.90 -19.80
N PRO A 114 -1.02 -10.66 -20.89
CA PRO A 114 0.39 -10.28 -20.79
C PRO A 114 0.64 -8.89 -20.19
N LEU A 115 -0.39 -8.04 -20.10
CA LEU A 115 -0.28 -6.65 -19.64
C LEU A 115 -0.43 -6.50 -18.13
N LYS A 116 -0.73 -7.59 -17.42
CA LYS A 116 -0.81 -7.62 -15.94
C LYS A 116 0.57 -7.67 -15.29
N ILE A 117 1.41 -6.69 -15.60
CA ILE A 117 2.78 -6.59 -15.10
C ILE A 117 3.04 -5.21 -14.48
N ALA A 118 3.81 -5.19 -13.40
CA ALA A 118 4.27 -3.96 -12.78
C ALA A 118 5.25 -3.20 -13.71
N PRO A 119 5.30 -1.86 -13.67
CA PRO A 119 4.48 -0.96 -12.84
C PRO A 119 3.09 -0.69 -13.41
N ALA A 120 2.80 -1.11 -14.65
CA ALA A 120 1.59 -0.70 -15.35
C ALA A 120 0.31 -1.32 -14.79
N PHE A 121 0.44 -2.40 -14.01
CA PHE A 121 -0.66 -3.06 -13.33
C PHE A 121 -0.30 -3.32 -11.86
N ASP A 122 -1.19 -2.94 -10.94
CA ASP A 122 -1.05 -3.19 -9.51
C ASP A 122 -2.40 -3.59 -8.90
N PRO A 123 -2.56 -4.85 -8.44
CA PRO A 123 -3.78 -5.34 -7.82
C PRO A 123 -4.26 -4.55 -6.58
N LEU A 124 -3.39 -3.82 -5.87
CA LEU A 124 -3.78 -3.02 -4.70
C LEU A 124 -4.68 -1.85 -5.06
N PHE A 125 -4.60 -1.34 -6.28
CA PHE A 125 -5.41 -0.20 -6.76
C PHE A 125 -6.76 -0.64 -7.33
N ILE A 126 -6.93 -1.94 -7.56
CA ILE A 126 -8.10 -2.52 -8.23
C ILE A 126 -9.01 -3.12 -7.16
N ALA A 127 -10.33 -3.04 -7.30
CA ALA A 127 -11.24 -3.74 -6.37
C ALA A 127 -11.22 -5.27 -6.61
N GLU A 128 -11.43 -6.06 -5.56
CA GLU A 128 -11.42 -7.52 -5.67
C GLU A 128 -12.50 -8.02 -6.64
N GLY A 129 -12.13 -8.91 -7.56
CA GLY A 129 -12.99 -9.43 -8.62
C GLY A 129 -12.98 -8.60 -9.91
N ARG A 130 -12.33 -7.43 -9.93
CA ARG A 130 -12.22 -6.56 -11.12
C ARG A 130 -10.86 -6.67 -11.82
N GLU A 131 -9.98 -7.57 -11.37
CA GLU A 131 -8.61 -7.70 -11.89
C GLU A 131 -8.54 -8.15 -13.36
N ASP A 132 -9.62 -8.73 -13.88
CA ASP A 132 -9.76 -9.16 -15.28
C ASP A 132 -10.48 -8.13 -16.17
N GLU A 133 -10.92 -7.00 -15.60
CA GLU A 133 -11.60 -5.97 -16.37
C GLU A 133 -10.61 -5.22 -17.28
N PRO A 134 -10.93 -5.03 -18.57
CA PRO A 134 -10.03 -4.36 -19.51
C PRO A 134 -9.59 -2.96 -19.09
N GLU A 135 -10.49 -2.19 -18.47
CA GLU A 135 -10.23 -0.83 -18.01
C GLU A 135 -9.15 -0.83 -16.92
N GLU A 136 -9.29 -1.70 -15.92
CA GLU A 136 -8.34 -1.83 -14.80
C GLU A 136 -6.96 -2.32 -15.27
N ILE A 137 -6.92 -3.21 -16.27
CA ILE A 137 -5.65 -3.70 -16.84
C ILE A 137 -4.94 -2.58 -17.60
N LEU A 138 -5.68 -1.72 -18.31
CA LEU A 138 -5.13 -0.73 -19.24
C LEU A 138 -4.90 0.66 -18.64
N ASP A 139 -5.32 0.93 -17.40
CA ASP A 139 -5.15 2.24 -16.75
C ASP A 139 -3.69 2.71 -16.68
N GLY A 140 -2.74 1.79 -16.47
CA GLY A 140 -1.31 2.07 -16.49
C GLY A 140 -0.64 1.89 -17.86
N TRP A 141 -1.41 1.65 -18.92
CA TRP A 141 -0.92 1.51 -20.29
C TRP A 141 -1.40 2.65 -21.18
N PHE A 142 -0.47 3.25 -21.91
CA PHE A 142 -0.80 4.21 -22.96
C PHE A 142 -1.19 3.48 -24.24
N ALA A 143 -2.28 2.71 -24.15
CA ALA A 143 -2.75 1.84 -25.21
C ALA A 143 -4.27 1.61 -25.11
N ARG A 144 -4.87 1.13 -26.20
CA ARG A 144 -6.29 0.78 -26.30
C ARG A 144 -6.48 -0.55 -27.02
N PRO A 145 -7.55 -1.32 -26.71
CA PRO A 145 -7.90 -2.49 -27.50
C PRO A 145 -8.24 -2.08 -28.94
N CYS A 146 -7.79 -2.89 -29.89
CA CYS A 146 -8.07 -2.73 -31.31
C CYS A 146 -8.61 -4.05 -31.85
N ILE A 147 -9.81 -4.01 -32.42
CA ILE A 147 -10.45 -5.17 -33.07
C ILE A 147 -10.34 -4.99 -34.58
N ASP A 148 -9.73 -5.96 -35.24
CA ASP A 148 -9.61 -5.93 -36.70
C ASP A 148 -10.98 -6.14 -37.37
N ARG A 149 -11.34 -5.25 -38.29
CA ARG A 149 -12.63 -5.25 -38.98
C ARG A 149 -12.81 -6.42 -39.96
N LEU A 150 -11.72 -7.10 -40.35
CA LEU A 150 -11.75 -8.15 -41.37
C LEU A 150 -11.76 -9.56 -40.75
N SER A 151 -11.07 -9.74 -39.63
CA SER A 151 -10.89 -11.03 -38.94
C SER A 151 -11.54 -11.08 -37.55
N GLY A 152 -11.91 -9.93 -36.98
CA GLY A 152 -12.32 -9.79 -35.59
C GLY A 152 -11.19 -10.05 -34.58
N ALA A 153 -9.93 -10.19 -35.04
CA ALA A 153 -8.80 -10.43 -34.15
C ALA A 153 -8.64 -9.25 -33.19
N VAL A 154 -8.37 -9.54 -31.92
CA VAL A 154 -8.16 -8.54 -30.88
C VAL A 154 -6.67 -8.35 -30.67
N SER A 155 -6.24 -7.10 -30.62
CA SER A 155 -4.87 -6.70 -30.28
C SER A 155 -4.90 -5.45 -29.41
N VAL A 156 -3.74 -5.03 -28.92
CA VAL A 156 -3.58 -3.79 -28.16
C VAL A 156 -2.70 -2.85 -28.97
N SER A 157 -3.18 -1.63 -29.16
CA SER A 157 -2.55 -0.61 -29.98
C SER A 157 -2.06 0.53 -29.10
N ASP A 158 -0.85 1.02 -29.36
CA ASP A 158 -0.28 2.18 -28.67
C ASP A 158 -1.11 3.46 -28.91
N GLY A 159 -1.14 4.33 -27.91
CA GLY A 159 -1.95 5.54 -27.91
C GLY A 159 -1.44 6.64 -28.84
N LEU A 160 -0.16 6.66 -29.22
CA LEU A 160 0.41 7.70 -30.10
C LEU A 160 0.85 7.16 -31.45
N THR A 161 1.27 5.90 -31.50
CA THR A 161 1.89 5.29 -32.67
C THR A 161 1.20 4.00 -33.08
N GLY A 162 1.16 3.77 -34.40
CA GLY A 162 0.67 2.54 -34.99
C GLY A 162 1.78 1.61 -35.38
N ARG A 163 1.43 0.32 -35.51
CA ARG A 163 2.32 -0.69 -36.08
C ARG A 163 2.57 -0.46 -37.57
N THR A 164 1.65 0.24 -38.25
CA THR A 164 1.76 0.59 -39.66
C THR A 164 1.80 2.11 -39.84
N HIS A 165 2.35 2.54 -40.97
CA HIS A 165 2.47 3.96 -41.32
C HIS A 165 1.92 4.22 -42.72
N ALA A 166 1.21 5.33 -42.89
CA ALA A 166 0.76 5.82 -44.19
C ALA A 166 0.95 7.34 -44.30
N THR A 167 1.26 7.80 -45.51
CA THR A 167 1.39 9.23 -45.83
C THR A 167 0.32 9.58 -46.85
N LEU A 168 -0.48 10.60 -46.55
CA LEU A 168 -1.56 11.09 -47.40
C LEU A 168 -1.21 12.50 -47.85
N GLY A 169 -0.78 12.60 -49.12
CA GLY A 169 -0.40 13.85 -49.77
C GLY A 169 -1.60 14.70 -50.20
N PRO A 170 -1.40 15.98 -50.55
CA PRO A 170 -2.47 16.88 -50.97
C PRO A 170 -3.35 16.36 -52.11
N GLU A 171 -2.78 15.55 -53.01
CA GLU A 171 -3.45 14.91 -54.14
C GLU A 171 -4.42 13.78 -53.73
N THR A 172 -4.24 13.22 -52.53
CA THR A 172 -5.10 12.15 -51.99
C THR A 172 -6.27 12.69 -51.17
N LEU A 173 -6.21 13.97 -50.79
CA LEU A 173 -7.19 14.62 -49.93
C LEU A 173 -8.24 15.35 -50.78
N GLU A 174 -9.50 15.29 -50.34
CA GLU A 174 -10.55 16.10 -50.92
C GLU A 174 -10.32 17.58 -50.56
N GLU A 175 -10.38 18.45 -51.56
CA GLU A 175 -10.13 19.87 -51.37
C GLU A 175 -11.13 20.45 -50.35
N GLY A 176 -10.63 21.11 -49.31
CA GLY A 176 -11.49 21.69 -48.28
C GLY A 176 -11.92 20.77 -47.15
N SER A 177 -11.51 19.50 -47.17
CA SER A 177 -11.98 18.51 -46.19
C SER A 177 -11.25 18.51 -44.84
N ILE A 178 -10.15 19.24 -44.70
CA ILE A 178 -9.36 19.24 -43.46
C ILE A 178 -10.07 20.07 -42.39
N GLU A 179 -10.35 19.42 -41.28
CA GLU A 179 -10.93 20.03 -40.09
C GLU A 179 -10.03 19.75 -38.88
N ILE A 180 -9.68 20.80 -38.13
CA ILE A 180 -8.85 20.69 -36.92
C ILE A 180 -9.75 21.02 -35.73
N THR A 181 -9.82 20.08 -34.78
CA THR A 181 -10.63 20.24 -33.57
C THR A 181 -9.86 19.84 -32.33
N GLN A 182 -10.36 20.26 -31.17
CA GLN A 182 -9.83 19.90 -29.87
C GLN A 182 -11.00 19.51 -28.95
N PRO A 183 -11.58 18.30 -29.13
CA PRO A 183 -12.86 17.94 -28.53
C PRO A 183 -12.85 17.92 -27.00
N GLN A 184 -11.69 17.65 -26.39
CA GLN A 184 -11.54 17.56 -24.93
C GLN A 184 -11.02 18.86 -24.29
N GLY A 185 -10.81 19.93 -25.08
CA GLY A 185 -10.21 21.17 -24.60
C GLY A 185 -8.70 21.07 -24.35
N PRO A 186 -8.09 22.11 -23.74
CA PRO A 186 -6.65 22.14 -23.45
C PRO A 186 -6.24 21.05 -22.47
N PRO A 187 -5.06 20.43 -22.65
CA PRO A 187 -4.52 19.49 -21.67
C PRO A 187 -4.29 20.19 -20.32
N PRO A 188 -4.41 19.47 -19.19
CA PRO A 188 -4.16 20.02 -17.87
C PRO A 188 -2.69 20.44 -17.72
N ALA A 189 -2.46 21.53 -16.98
CA ALA A 189 -1.11 21.99 -16.64
C ALA A 189 -0.34 20.97 -15.78
N TRP A 190 -1.07 20.23 -14.96
CA TRP A 190 -0.55 19.22 -14.05
C TRP A 190 -1.64 18.22 -13.69
N ILE A 191 -1.23 17.03 -13.26
CA ILE A 191 -2.12 16.02 -12.69
C ILE A 191 -1.57 15.62 -11.32
N GLU A 192 -2.41 15.70 -10.28
CA GLU A 192 -2.09 15.29 -8.92
C GLU A 192 -2.80 13.97 -8.58
N GLY A 193 -2.04 12.95 -8.23
CA GLY A 193 -2.55 11.71 -7.66
C GLY A 193 -2.55 11.73 -6.14
N ARG A 194 -3.63 11.23 -5.55
CA ARG A 194 -3.79 11.03 -4.11
C ARG A 194 -4.20 9.60 -3.82
N ALA A 195 -3.33 8.82 -3.20
CA ALA A 195 -3.62 7.46 -2.77
C ALA A 195 -3.79 7.41 -1.25
N VAL A 196 -4.87 6.79 -0.79
CA VAL A 196 -5.10 6.57 0.64
C VAL A 196 -4.81 5.11 0.97
N VAL A 197 -3.83 4.89 1.83
CA VAL A 197 -3.46 3.58 2.36
C VAL A 197 -3.95 3.51 3.78
N ALA A 198 -4.61 2.41 4.15
CA ALA A 198 -5.03 2.17 5.52
C ALA A 198 -4.65 0.75 5.95
N TRP A 199 -4.28 0.60 7.22
CA TRP A 199 -4.05 -0.70 7.85
C TRP A 199 -4.17 -0.61 9.37
N THR A 200 -4.23 -1.78 10.02
CA THR A 200 -4.05 -1.87 11.47
C THR A 200 -2.64 -2.37 11.76
N GLN A 201 -1.77 -1.49 12.26
CA GLN A 201 -0.47 -1.88 12.81
C GLN A 201 -0.71 -2.76 14.04
N ARG A 202 -0.04 -3.90 14.10
CA ARG A 202 -0.11 -4.84 15.21
C ARG A 202 1.30 -5.23 15.59
N GLY A 203 1.58 -5.21 16.88
CA GLY A 203 2.91 -5.56 17.37
C GLY A 203 2.88 -6.09 18.78
N GLY A 204 3.93 -6.82 19.13
CA GLY A 204 4.12 -7.32 20.47
C GLY A 204 5.38 -8.16 20.57
N ALA A 205 6.00 -8.14 21.75
CA ALA A 205 7.18 -8.94 22.07
C ALA A 205 7.15 -9.35 23.54
N ILE A 206 8.16 -10.09 23.97
CA ILE A 206 8.38 -10.41 25.38
C ILE A 206 9.53 -9.53 25.88
N ALA A 207 9.27 -8.78 26.95
CA ALA A 207 10.25 -7.94 27.62
C ALA A 207 10.61 -8.53 29.00
N ASP A 208 11.89 -8.50 29.36
CA ASP A 208 12.36 -8.91 30.68
C ASP A 208 12.40 -7.72 31.64
N PHE A 209 11.35 -7.59 32.45
CA PHE A 209 11.28 -6.58 33.51
C PHE A 209 12.06 -6.99 34.75
N GLY A 210 12.26 -8.30 34.98
CA GLY A 210 12.99 -8.82 36.14
C GLY A 210 14.43 -8.31 36.17
N THR A 211 15.12 -8.43 35.04
CA THR A 211 16.49 -7.92 34.89
C THR A 211 16.60 -6.41 35.16
N LEU A 212 15.60 -5.62 34.75
CA LEU A 212 15.57 -4.18 35.04
C LEU A 212 15.32 -3.87 36.51
N ILE A 213 14.41 -4.60 37.15
CA ILE A 213 14.11 -4.46 38.57
C ILE A 213 15.35 -4.80 39.41
N ALA A 214 16.03 -5.91 39.09
CA ALA A 214 17.27 -6.30 39.76
C ALA A 214 18.36 -5.24 39.58
N ARG A 215 18.53 -4.72 38.36
CA ARG A 215 19.51 -3.67 38.09
C ARG A 215 19.26 -2.40 38.90
N GLU A 216 18.01 -1.94 39.01
CA GLU A 216 17.65 -0.75 39.79
C GLU A 216 17.81 -0.97 41.30
N ALA A 217 17.58 -2.20 41.77
CA ALA A 217 17.82 -2.59 43.15
C ALA A 217 19.31 -2.69 43.52
N GLY A 218 20.21 -2.64 42.52
CA GLY A 218 21.64 -2.91 42.70
C GLY A 218 21.98 -4.40 42.86
N GLY A 219 21.08 -5.31 42.47
CA GLY A 219 21.22 -6.75 42.62
C GLY A 219 19.91 -7.44 42.99
N ALA A 220 19.95 -8.40 43.91
CA ALA A 220 18.75 -9.02 44.44
C ALA A 220 17.90 -8.01 45.23
N LEU A 221 16.57 -8.16 45.19
CA LEU A 221 15.65 -7.43 46.05
C LEU A 221 15.79 -7.94 47.48
N ILE A 222 16.39 -7.14 48.37
CA ILE A 222 16.55 -7.47 49.78
C ILE A 222 15.45 -6.79 50.59
N THR A 223 14.71 -7.58 51.38
CA THR A 223 13.55 -7.13 52.16
C THR A 223 13.54 -7.74 53.56
N LEU A 224 12.95 -7.02 54.52
CA LEU A 224 12.55 -7.52 55.84
C LEU A 224 11.06 -7.90 55.91
N SER A 225 10.29 -7.66 54.84
CA SER A 225 8.88 -8.01 54.78
C SER A 225 8.69 -9.54 54.85
N PRO A 226 7.67 -10.03 55.57
CA PRO A 226 7.35 -11.46 55.59
C PRO A 226 7.05 -12.00 54.19
N GLU A 227 7.34 -13.29 53.96
CA GLU A 227 7.03 -13.99 52.70
C GLU A 227 5.58 -13.80 52.27
N SER A 228 4.66 -13.96 53.23
CA SER A 228 3.23 -13.86 53.02
C SER A 228 2.74 -12.48 52.61
N GLU A 229 3.56 -11.45 52.81
CA GLU A 229 3.22 -10.06 52.49
C GLU A 229 3.94 -9.58 51.21
N PHE A 230 5.12 -10.12 50.89
CA PHE A 230 5.89 -9.73 49.71
C PHE A 230 5.93 -10.81 48.62
N ALA A 231 6.44 -12.01 48.93
CA ALA A 231 6.66 -13.04 47.93
C ALA A 231 5.36 -13.69 47.45
N ASP A 232 4.42 -13.95 48.36
CA ASP A 232 3.10 -14.49 48.01
C ASP A 232 2.24 -13.49 47.21
N GLY A 233 2.50 -12.20 47.41
CA GLY A 233 1.88 -11.09 46.68
C GLY A 233 2.52 -10.79 45.33
N TRP A 234 3.62 -11.46 44.98
CA TRP A 234 4.30 -11.23 43.71
C TRP A 234 3.42 -11.64 42.52
N PRO A 235 3.41 -10.87 41.42
CA PRO A 235 2.57 -11.18 40.26
C PRO A 235 2.85 -12.59 39.69
N ARG A 236 1.82 -13.33 39.30
CA ARG A 236 1.95 -14.70 38.76
C ARG A 236 1.88 -14.71 37.24
N ALA A 237 2.48 -15.74 36.63
CA ALA A 237 2.32 -15.99 35.19
C ALA A 237 0.84 -16.10 34.82
N GLY A 238 0.47 -15.57 33.65
CA GLY A 238 -0.91 -15.49 33.18
C GLY A 238 -1.65 -14.21 33.61
N HIS A 239 -1.24 -13.54 34.69
CA HIS A 239 -1.87 -12.29 35.12
C HIS A 239 -1.59 -11.15 34.13
N ARG A 240 -2.49 -10.17 34.09
CA ARG A 240 -2.31 -8.92 33.33
C ARG A 240 -1.83 -7.80 34.25
N LEU A 241 -0.83 -7.04 33.81
CA LEU A 241 -0.32 -5.89 34.56
C LEU A 241 -1.12 -4.64 34.21
N GLY A 242 -1.97 -4.13 35.10
CA GLY A 242 -2.78 -2.93 34.83
C GLY A 242 -4.06 -3.20 34.02
N GLY A 243 -4.63 -4.41 34.13
CA GLY A 243 -5.93 -4.75 33.54
C GLY A 243 -5.91 -4.89 32.01
N THR A 244 -6.48 -3.93 31.30
CA THR A 244 -6.61 -3.87 29.82
C THR A 244 -5.45 -3.14 29.13
N SER A 245 -4.32 -3.03 29.82
CA SER A 245 -3.14 -2.28 29.43
C SER A 245 -2.35 -2.84 28.24
N GLY A 246 -2.69 -4.05 27.77
CA GLY A 246 -1.93 -4.78 26.74
C GLY A 246 -0.72 -5.56 27.27
N TYR A 247 -0.50 -5.60 28.59
CA TYR A 247 0.61 -6.36 29.21
C TYR A 247 0.12 -7.64 29.88
N GLN A 248 0.77 -8.75 29.57
CA GLN A 248 0.52 -10.05 30.18
C GLN A 248 1.82 -10.69 30.65
N ILE A 249 1.81 -11.19 31.87
CA ILE A 249 2.96 -11.88 32.46
C ILE A 249 3.04 -13.28 31.85
N VAL A 250 4.20 -13.59 31.25
CA VAL A 250 4.46 -14.91 30.65
C VAL A 250 5.26 -15.78 31.62
N ALA A 251 6.24 -15.20 32.30
CA ALA A 251 6.98 -15.87 33.35
C ALA A 251 7.16 -14.93 34.53
N SER A 252 7.00 -15.46 35.73
CA SER A 252 7.24 -14.70 36.96
C SER A 252 7.71 -15.61 38.08
N ALA A 253 8.76 -15.21 38.77
CA ALA A 253 9.26 -15.86 39.96
C ALA A 253 10.08 -14.87 40.81
N LEU A 254 10.09 -15.08 42.11
CA LEU A 254 11.10 -14.54 43.00
C LEU A 254 12.01 -15.70 43.41
N VAL A 255 13.22 -15.74 42.86
CA VAL A 255 14.18 -16.81 43.15
C VAL A 255 14.95 -16.43 44.39
N ALA A 256 14.70 -17.10 45.50
CA ALA A 256 15.43 -16.87 46.75
C ALA A 256 16.94 -16.97 46.49
N GLN A 257 17.68 -15.97 46.95
CA GLN A 257 19.14 -15.93 46.92
C GLN A 257 19.68 -16.08 48.32
N GLU A 258 20.88 -16.65 48.43
CA GLU A 258 21.65 -16.52 49.65
C GLU A 258 21.97 -15.04 49.84
N VAL A 259 21.68 -14.51 51.03
CA VAL A 259 22.14 -13.18 51.42
C VAL A 259 23.62 -13.38 51.75
N GLU A 260 24.52 -12.98 50.85
CA GLU A 260 25.95 -12.88 51.19
C GLU A 260 26.07 -12.05 52.47
N ASP A 261 27.02 -12.41 53.35
CA ASP A 261 27.34 -11.67 54.57
C ASP A 261 27.69 -10.23 54.19
N LEU A 262 26.66 -9.38 54.13
CA LEU A 262 26.82 -7.96 53.89
C LEU A 262 27.59 -7.46 55.09
N ASP A 263 28.87 -7.15 54.85
CA ASP A 263 29.62 -6.19 55.64
C ASP A 263 28.72 -4.97 55.77
N ASP A 264 27.96 -4.89 56.86
CA ASP A 264 28.25 -3.93 57.91
C ASP A 264 27.10 -3.82 58.95
N THR A 265 27.52 -3.47 60.17
CA THR A 265 26.89 -2.50 61.09
C THR A 265 26.34 -2.93 62.46
N LEU A 266 26.51 -4.17 62.92
CA LEU A 266 26.41 -4.45 64.37
C LEU A 266 27.76 -4.26 65.11
N ALA A 267 28.89 -4.29 64.41
CA ALA A 267 30.24 -4.19 64.98
C ALA A 267 30.57 -2.88 65.73
N ASN A 268 29.79 -1.81 65.51
CA ASN A 268 29.98 -0.51 66.16
C ASN A 268 29.07 -0.29 67.38
N ASP A 269 28.19 -1.24 67.71
CA ASP A 269 27.37 -1.15 68.92
C ASP A 269 28.13 -1.79 70.10
N PRO A 270 28.37 -1.06 71.20
CA PRO A 270 29.15 -1.56 72.35
C PRO A 270 28.48 -2.74 73.07
N SER A 271 27.21 -3.05 72.75
CA SER A 271 26.50 -4.22 73.25
C SER A 271 26.65 -5.45 72.36
N VAL A 272 27.45 -5.41 71.29
CA VAL A 272 27.61 -6.54 70.36
C VAL A 272 29.03 -7.13 70.43
N VAL A 273 29.11 -8.47 70.43
CA VAL A 273 30.33 -9.26 70.30
C VAL A 273 30.11 -10.28 69.17
N THR A 274 30.89 -10.19 68.11
CA THR A 274 30.90 -11.19 67.04
C THR A 274 31.81 -12.35 67.44
N SER A 275 31.36 -13.60 67.31
CA SER A 275 32.19 -14.78 67.56
C SER A 275 32.97 -15.21 66.31
N ASP A 276 34.03 -16.02 66.51
CA ASP A 276 34.96 -16.47 65.46
C ASP A 276 34.30 -17.29 64.32
N ASP A 277 33.05 -17.71 64.52
CA ASP A 277 32.20 -18.47 63.58
C ASP A 277 31.22 -17.58 62.78
N GLY A 278 31.33 -16.25 62.88
CA GLY A 278 30.50 -15.29 62.12
C GLY A 278 29.15 -14.96 62.75
N HIS A 279 28.84 -15.53 63.92
CA HIS A 279 27.61 -15.26 64.65
C HIS A 279 27.68 -13.93 65.43
N THR A 280 26.58 -13.17 65.43
CA THR A 280 26.51 -11.90 66.16
C THR A 280 25.85 -12.11 67.52
N ARG A 281 26.58 -11.92 68.62
CA ARG A 281 26.05 -12.02 70.00
C ARG A 281 25.85 -10.65 70.62
N VAL A 282 24.69 -10.43 71.22
CA VAL A 282 24.42 -9.16 71.94
C VAL A 282 24.54 -9.40 73.44
N ILE A 283 25.45 -8.68 74.09
CA ILE A 283 25.64 -8.63 75.54
C ILE A 283 24.83 -7.45 76.09
N ALA A 284 23.67 -7.75 76.67
CA ALA A 284 22.85 -6.73 77.32
C ALA A 284 23.24 -6.55 78.80
N SER A 285 23.47 -5.29 79.22
CA SER A 285 23.45 -4.90 80.64
C SER A 285 22.20 -4.07 80.92
N GLY A 286 21.11 -4.74 81.31
CA GLY A 286 19.85 -4.09 81.71
C GLY A 286 19.53 -4.31 83.19
N ASN A 287 19.17 -3.24 83.91
CA ASN A 287 18.87 -3.23 85.36
C ASN A 287 17.53 -3.89 85.75
N GLY A 288 16.99 -4.80 84.96
CA GLY A 288 15.74 -5.51 85.23
C GLY A 288 15.93 -7.01 85.21
N LEU A 289 16.24 -7.59 86.38
CA LEU A 289 16.28 -9.03 86.66
C LEU A 289 17.33 -9.88 85.88
N GLY A 290 18.58 -9.81 86.34
CA GLY A 290 19.30 -10.99 86.84
C GLY A 290 19.79 -12.07 85.86
N VAL A 291 19.77 -11.89 84.54
CA VAL A 291 20.41 -12.83 83.61
C VAL A 291 21.36 -12.11 82.66
N GLN A 292 22.67 -12.29 82.86
CA GLN A 292 23.65 -12.14 81.79
C GLN A 292 23.37 -13.25 80.77
N GLY A 293 22.62 -12.94 79.71
CA GLY A 293 22.35 -13.86 78.62
C GLY A 293 22.92 -13.30 77.32
N SER A 294 23.67 -14.12 76.58
CA SER A 294 23.98 -13.84 75.18
C SER A 294 22.86 -14.40 74.31
N VAL A 295 22.26 -13.56 73.47
CA VAL A 295 21.39 -14.04 72.39
C VAL A 295 22.22 -14.09 71.12
N ASP A 296 22.20 -15.24 70.46
CA ASP A 296 22.86 -15.50 69.19
C ASP A 296 21.91 -15.10 68.07
N PHE A 297 22.29 -14.06 67.33
CA PHE A 297 21.60 -13.67 66.12
C PHE A 297 22.40 -14.23 64.96
N GLY A 298 21.70 -14.98 64.09
CA GLY A 298 22.32 -15.56 62.89
C GLY A 298 22.95 -14.50 61.97
N PRO A 299 23.67 -14.92 60.93
CA PRO A 299 24.50 -14.04 60.09
C PRO A 299 23.72 -12.91 59.39
N THR A 300 22.40 -13.03 59.24
CA THR A 300 21.56 -12.06 58.55
C THR A 300 21.04 -10.92 59.44
N ALA A 301 21.39 -10.92 60.74
CA ALA A 301 20.92 -9.93 61.71
C ALA A 301 21.19 -8.47 61.28
N THR A 302 20.32 -7.56 61.70
CA THR A 302 20.46 -6.10 61.46
C THR A 302 20.50 -5.32 62.76
N ARG A 303 20.81 -4.02 62.67
CA ARG A 303 20.62 -3.08 63.79
C ARG A 303 19.21 -3.15 64.38
N SER A 304 18.16 -3.32 63.57
CA SER A 304 16.78 -3.46 64.09
C SER A 304 16.48 -4.77 64.80
N SER A 305 17.38 -5.76 64.71
CA SER A 305 17.26 -7.01 65.48
C SER A 305 17.45 -6.76 67.00
N LEU A 306 17.90 -5.57 67.37
CA LEU A 306 17.96 -5.05 68.75
C LEU A 306 16.64 -4.39 69.21
N PHE A 307 15.50 -5.02 68.92
CA PHE A 307 14.19 -4.49 69.34
C PHE A 307 13.87 -4.88 70.79
N PRO A 308 13.67 -3.93 71.73
CA PRO A 308 13.33 -4.24 73.11
C PRO A 308 11.85 -4.62 73.21
N ALA A 309 11.54 -5.91 73.27
CA ALA A 309 10.17 -6.38 73.45
C ALA A 309 9.78 -6.34 74.93
N GLY A 310 9.45 -5.13 75.42
CA GLY A 310 8.91 -4.90 76.76
C GLY A 310 9.82 -5.35 77.91
N VAL A 311 9.34 -5.19 79.15
CA VAL A 311 10.11 -5.48 80.38
C VAL A 311 10.34 -6.99 80.60
N PHE A 312 9.81 -7.87 79.74
CA PHE A 312 9.82 -9.33 79.95
C PHE A 312 9.97 -10.21 78.69
N ALA A 313 10.11 -9.69 77.47
CA ALA A 313 9.97 -10.52 76.25
C ALA A 313 11.14 -10.44 75.26
N GLY A 314 12.39 -10.51 75.72
CA GLY A 314 13.54 -10.85 74.86
C GLY A 314 13.79 -9.91 73.66
N TRP A 315 14.53 -10.42 72.67
CA TRP A 315 14.90 -9.70 71.45
C TRP A 315 14.18 -10.31 70.24
N VAL A 316 13.86 -9.47 69.25
CA VAL A 316 13.19 -9.90 68.00
C VAL A 316 14.15 -9.72 66.83
N SER A 317 14.50 -10.83 66.17
CA SER A 317 15.27 -10.81 64.92
C SER A 317 14.32 -10.73 63.73
N PHE A 318 14.70 -9.97 62.71
CA PHE A 318 14.00 -9.96 61.42
C PHE A 318 14.84 -10.73 60.41
N ASP A 319 14.23 -11.69 59.73
CA ASP A 319 14.91 -12.44 58.67
C ASP A 319 15.04 -11.53 57.45
N LYS A 320 16.27 -11.12 57.12
CA LYS A 320 16.56 -10.57 55.79
C LYS A 320 16.38 -11.67 54.75
N ARG A 321 15.72 -11.33 53.66
CA ARG A 321 15.55 -12.24 52.52
C ARG A 321 15.95 -11.52 51.25
N ALA A 322 16.73 -12.20 50.40
CA ALA A 322 17.09 -11.71 49.09
C ALA A 322 16.34 -12.52 48.02
N TYR A 323 15.76 -11.81 47.04
CA TYR A 323 15.08 -12.43 45.92
C TYR A 323 15.60 -11.88 44.60
N TRP A 324 15.95 -12.76 43.67
CA TRP A 324 16.19 -12.38 42.28
C TRP A 324 14.87 -12.36 41.52
N PRO A 325 14.41 -11.18 41.03
CA PRO A 325 13.15 -11.08 40.31
C PRO A 325 13.29 -11.61 38.89
N VAL A 326 12.48 -12.60 38.56
CA VAL A 326 12.21 -13.02 37.19
C VAL A 326 10.83 -12.50 36.84
N LEU A 327 10.73 -11.61 35.85
CA LEU A 327 9.45 -11.09 35.40
C LEU A 327 9.50 -10.84 33.89
N ARG A 328 9.02 -11.79 33.11
CA ARG A 328 8.89 -11.68 31.65
C ARG A 328 7.46 -11.32 31.28
N VAL A 329 7.32 -10.22 30.57
CA VAL A 329 6.03 -9.63 30.22
C VAL A 329 5.89 -9.59 28.71
N ARG A 330 4.87 -10.28 28.19
CA ARG A 330 4.39 -10.07 26.83
C ARG A 330 3.63 -8.77 26.78
N TRP A 331 3.90 -7.97 25.77
CA TRP A 331 3.12 -6.79 25.46
C TRP A 331 2.53 -6.92 24.06
N ASP A 332 1.33 -6.40 23.87
CA ASP A 332 0.68 -6.32 22.55
C ASP A 332 -0.02 -4.97 22.39
N PHE A 333 0.02 -4.43 21.16
CA PHE A 333 -0.68 -3.20 20.81
C PHE A 333 -1.36 -3.30 19.45
N ARG A 334 -2.35 -2.42 19.25
CA ARG A 334 -3.05 -2.25 17.97
C ARG A 334 -3.24 -0.76 17.70
N GLN A 335 -2.90 -0.33 16.49
CA GLN A 335 -3.01 1.06 16.06
C GLN A 335 -3.54 1.11 14.63
N LYS A 336 -4.70 1.75 14.40
CA LYS A 336 -5.16 2.04 13.04
C LYS A 336 -4.28 3.13 12.45
N ARG A 337 -3.78 2.92 11.24
CA ARG A 337 -2.94 3.86 10.50
C ARG A 337 -3.54 4.20 9.15
N ARG A 338 -3.30 5.43 8.72
CA ARG A 338 -3.66 5.94 7.41
C ARG A 338 -2.52 6.75 6.85
N GLU A 339 -2.02 6.36 5.69
CA GLU A 339 -1.01 7.10 4.94
C GLU A 339 -1.66 7.68 3.69
N ILE A 340 -1.42 8.97 3.43
CA ILE A 340 -1.88 9.66 2.24
C ILE A 340 -0.66 9.93 1.37
N LEU A 341 -0.56 9.25 0.24
CA LEU A 341 0.47 9.51 -0.76
C LEU A 341 -0.02 10.61 -1.70
N VAL A 342 0.80 11.63 -1.93
CA VAL A 342 0.49 12.73 -2.84
C VAL A 342 1.64 12.87 -3.83
N CYS A 343 1.32 12.86 -5.12
CA CYS A 343 2.27 13.20 -6.17
C CYS A 343 1.62 14.11 -7.20
N ARG A 344 2.36 15.10 -7.70
CA ARG A 344 1.93 15.96 -8.80
C ARG A 344 2.92 15.90 -9.96
N LEU A 345 2.43 15.50 -11.13
CA LEU A 345 3.18 15.52 -12.39
C LEU A 345 2.85 16.80 -13.17
N GLU A 346 3.88 17.48 -13.68
CA GLU A 346 3.71 18.69 -14.50
C GLU A 346 3.80 18.40 -16.00
N SER A 347 2.93 19.05 -16.78
CA SER A 347 2.89 18.98 -18.23
C SER A 347 3.97 19.86 -18.87
N HIS A 348 4.63 19.34 -19.90
CA HIS A 348 5.51 20.06 -20.81
C HIS A 348 4.79 20.21 -22.15
N LEU A 349 4.21 21.38 -22.39
CA LEU A 349 3.44 21.70 -23.61
C LEU A 349 4.24 22.66 -24.50
N VAL A 350 3.99 22.60 -25.82
CA VAL A 350 4.49 23.63 -26.75
C VAL A 350 3.77 24.96 -26.43
N SER A 351 4.54 26.01 -26.13
CA SER A 351 4.12 27.13 -25.28
C SER A 351 3.14 28.16 -25.86
N ASP A 352 2.55 27.98 -27.05
CA ASP A 352 1.76 29.06 -27.69
C ASP A 352 0.36 28.70 -28.18
N LEU A 353 -0.06 27.41 -28.23
CA LEU A 353 -1.38 27.05 -28.79
C LEU A 353 -2.48 26.79 -27.74
N ALA A 354 -2.12 26.47 -26.50
CA ALA A 354 -3.07 26.10 -25.48
C ALA A 354 -2.63 26.72 -24.16
N GLY A 355 -3.40 27.70 -23.67
CA GLY A 355 -3.35 28.01 -22.24
C GLY A 355 -3.52 26.69 -21.49
N SER A 356 -2.55 26.35 -20.65
CA SER A 356 -2.61 25.11 -19.88
C SER A 356 -3.95 25.05 -19.15
N GLY A 357 -4.72 23.98 -19.35
CA GLY A 357 -5.98 23.79 -18.66
C GLY A 357 -5.77 23.81 -17.13
N PRO A 358 -6.84 24.02 -16.34
CA PRO A 358 -6.73 23.85 -14.90
C PRO A 358 -6.17 22.45 -14.61
N GLY A 359 -5.38 22.33 -13.55
CA GLY A 359 -4.87 21.01 -13.19
C GLY A 359 -5.95 20.07 -12.71
N GLU A 360 -5.62 18.79 -12.72
CA GLU A 360 -6.54 17.69 -12.43
C GLU A 360 -6.10 16.94 -11.17
N THR A 361 -7.04 16.51 -10.34
CA THR A 361 -6.76 15.67 -9.16
C THR A 361 -7.46 14.33 -9.27
N ILE A 362 -6.75 13.26 -8.96
CA ILE A 362 -7.22 11.89 -9.05
C ILE A 362 -7.05 11.23 -7.69
N ALA A 363 -8.12 10.63 -7.19
CA ALA A 363 -8.09 9.87 -5.96
C ALA A 363 -8.04 8.38 -6.28
N PHE A 364 -7.12 7.68 -5.62
CA PHE A 364 -6.97 6.24 -5.68
C PHE A 364 -7.40 5.62 -4.36
N GLY A 365 -8.22 4.57 -4.44
CA GLY A 365 -8.48 3.67 -3.31
C GLY A 365 -7.48 2.54 -3.34
N LEU A 366 -6.79 2.29 -2.23
CA LEU A 366 -5.99 1.08 -2.08
C LEU A 366 -6.74 0.08 -1.19
N ARG A 367 -6.61 -1.21 -1.50
CA ARG A 367 -7.02 -2.28 -0.57
C ARG A 367 -6.29 -2.12 0.77
N ASP A 368 -6.93 -2.57 1.85
CA ASP A 368 -6.29 -2.56 3.18
C ASP A 368 -5.00 -3.39 3.14
N VAL A 369 -3.88 -2.75 3.45
CA VAL A 369 -2.54 -3.35 3.30
C VAL A 369 -2.16 -4.23 4.49
N GLY A 370 -2.95 -4.23 5.57
CA GLY A 370 -2.72 -5.01 6.80
C GLY A 370 -3.67 -6.19 6.99
N VAL A 371 -4.51 -6.52 6.01
CA VAL A 371 -5.47 -7.62 6.09
C VAL A 371 -5.10 -8.69 5.06
N ALA A 372 -4.76 -9.89 5.53
CA ALA A 372 -4.97 -11.11 4.74
C ALA A 372 -6.46 -11.45 4.81
N ALA A 373 -7.06 -11.92 3.70
CA ALA A 373 -8.51 -12.06 3.52
C ALA A 373 -9.31 -12.39 4.81
N ALA A 374 -10.11 -11.39 5.22
CA ALA A 374 -11.22 -11.33 6.18
C ALA A 374 -11.02 -11.69 7.67
N GLY A 375 -11.42 -10.73 8.52
CA GLY A 375 -11.91 -10.96 9.89
C GLY A 375 -11.94 -9.72 10.80
N THR A 376 -13.11 -9.09 10.99
CA THR A 376 -13.40 -7.93 11.86
C THR A 376 -14.11 -8.31 13.16
N SER A 377 -13.81 -7.65 14.30
CA SER A 377 -14.73 -7.38 15.44
C SER A 377 -14.05 -6.72 16.67
N PRO A 378 -14.79 -6.14 17.65
CA PRO A 378 -14.64 -4.74 18.03
C PRO A 378 -14.20 -4.46 19.50
N GLU A 379 -14.23 -3.16 19.78
CA GLU A 379 -13.76 -2.30 20.87
C GLU A 379 -14.48 -2.47 22.24
N ALA A 380 -13.78 -2.10 23.32
CA ALA A 380 -14.39 -1.85 24.63
C ALA A 380 -13.56 -0.84 25.47
N ASP A 381 -14.27 0.07 26.13
CA ASP A 381 -13.78 1.23 26.89
C ASP A 381 -13.47 0.91 28.37
N ILE A 382 -12.63 1.73 29.05
CA ILE A 382 -12.04 1.42 30.39
C ILE A 382 -12.16 2.61 31.38
N PRO A 383 -12.32 2.36 32.72
CA PRO A 383 -12.58 3.39 33.74
C PRO A 383 -11.32 3.96 34.45
N ASP A 384 -11.54 4.98 35.30
CA ASP A 384 -10.62 5.91 35.99
C ASP A 384 -10.01 5.42 37.34
N CYS A 385 -8.91 6.07 37.76
CA CYS A 385 -7.97 5.89 38.86
C CYS A 385 -8.55 5.67 40.27
N ASP A 386 -9.64 6.32 40.66
CA ASP A 386 -10.24 6.08 41.99
C ASP A 386 -10.87 4.67 42.10
N THR A 387 -11.19 4.05 40.96
CA THR A 387 -11.67 2.67 40.87
C THR A 387 -10.55 1.64 41.06
N LEU A 388 -9.28 2.01 40.78
CA LEU A 388 -8.14 1.09 40.85
C LEU A 388 -7.66 0.84 42.29
N LEU A 389 -7.81 1.81 43.19
CA LEU A 389 -7.35 1.71 44.58
C LEU A 389 -8.32 0.98 45.51
N SER A 390 -9.59 0.79 45.10
CA SER A 390 -10.60 0.10 45.90
C SER A 390 -10.66 -1.42 45.66
N LEU A 391 -10.05 -1.92 44.57
CA LEU A 391 -10.10 -3.33 44.17
C LEU A 391 -8.93 -4.20 44.70
N SER A 392 -7.97 -3.61 45.42
CA SER A 392 -6.77 -4.31 45.94
C SER A 392 -6.94 -4.96 47.33
N ARG A 393 -8.17 -5.11 47.85
CA ARG A 393 -8.42 -5.93 49.04
C ARG A 393 -8.82 -7.35 48.65
N PRO A 394 -8.14 -8.39 49.17
CA PRO A 394 -8.28 -9.75 48.64
C PRO A 394 -9.61 -10.38 49.04
N ARG A 395 -10.29 -11.03 48.08
CA ARG A 395 -11.13 -12.20 48.37
C ARG A 395 -10.34 -13.45 47.99
N VAL A 396 -10.16 -14.29 49.00
CA VAL A 396 -9.55 -15.62 48.94
C VAL A 396 -10.35 -16.52 47.98
N SER A 397 -9.67 -17.19 47.05
CA SER A 397 -9.82 -18.64 46.84
C SER A 397 -8.75 -19.21 45.91
N ASP A 398 -8.27 -20.38 46.30
CA ASP A 398 -7.30 -21.29 45.66
C ASP A 398 -7.60 -21.63 44.19
N THR A 399 -6.57 -21.97 43.39
CA THR A 399 -6.16 -23.37 43.07
C THR A 399 -5.01 -23.38 42.04
N ASP A 400 -4.13 -24.37 42.17
CA ASP A 400 -2.93 -24.78 41.42
C ASP A 400 -2.94 -24.77 39.88
N THR A 401 -1.80 -24.49 39.24
CA THR A 401 -0.85 -25.52 38.72
C THR A 401 0.35 -24.88 37.99
N SER A 402 1.53 -25.46 38.24
CA SER A 402 2.85 -25.10 37.70
C SER A 402 3.12 -25.69 36.32
N THR A 403 3.83 -24.96 35.45
CA THR A 403 4.77 -25.53 34.47
C THR A 403 5.75 -24.44 33.99
N VAL A 404 7.04 -24.76 33.97
CA VAL A 404 8.14 -23.92 33.48
C VAL A 404 8.54 -24.40 32.08
N PRO A 405 8.76 -23.49 31.11
CA PRO A 405 9.66 -23.79 29.99
C PRO A 405 10.86 -22.84 29.98
N SER A 406 12.05 -23.44 29.93
CA SER A 406 13.29 -22.78 29.53
C SER A 406 13.34 -22.67 28.00
N GLY A 407 13.67 -21.48 27.50
CA GLY A 407 13.98 -21.22 26.10
C GLY A 407 14.52 -19.80 26.00
N LEU A 408 15.81 -19.69 25.72
CA LEU A 408 16.45 -18.47 25.22
C LEU A 408 16.19 -18.46 23.72
N ASP A 409 15.45 -17.48 23.22
CA ASP A 409 15.48 -17.13 21.81
C ASP A 409 15.70 -15.62 21.68
N GLU A 410 16.79 -15.29 21.00
CA GLU A 410 17.09 -13.98 20.46
C GLU A 410 15.97 -13.50 19.54
N VAL A 411 15.72 -12.20 19.58
CA VAL A 411 14.88 -11.50 18.62
C VAL A 411 15.57 -11.58 17.25
N THR A 412 15.14 -12.53 16.42
CA THR A 412 15.42 -12.45 14.98
C THR A 412 14.24 -11.72 14.34
N SER A 413 14.47 -10.47 13.93
CA SER A 413 13.67 -9.81 12.89
C SER A 413 13.98 -10.50 11.57
N GLY A 414 13.52 -11.75 11.42
CA GLY A 414 13.54 -12.44 10.15
C GLY A 414 12.41 -11.87 9.28
N GLU A 415 12.72 -11.59 8.02
CA GLU A 415 11.77 -11.36 6.93
C GLU A 415 10.81 -12.57 6.81
N ALA A 416 9.89 -12.72 7.76
CA ALA A 416 8.79 -13.63 7.62
C ALA A 416 7.88 -13.01 6.57
N ASP A 417 7.83 -13.62 5.39
CA ASP A 417 6.87 -13.30 4.34
C ASP A 417 5.46 -13.57 4.89
N THR A 418 4.88 -12.57 5.56
CA THR A 418 3.57 -12.65 6.22
C THR A 418 2.43 -12.80 5.22
N GLY A 419 2.73 -12.67 3.91
CA GLY A 419 1.75 -12.58 2.83
C GLY A 419 0.92 -11.29 2.86
N LEU A 420 1.21 -10.36 3.78
CA LEU A 420 0.54 -9.06 3.86
C LEU A 420 1.19 -8.06 2.89
N PRO A 421 0.42 -7.21 2.20
CA PRO A 421 0.98 -6.18 1.35
C PRO A 421 1.93 -5.21 2.07
N ILE A 422 1.72 -4.94 3.35
CA ILE A 422 2.66 -4.11 4.14
C ILE A 422 3.94 -4.83 4.56
N GLY A 423 4.02 -6.16 4.39
CA GLY A 423 5.09 -6.99 4.93
C GLY A 423 4.96 -7.14 6.44
N ASP A 424 5.89 -6.57 7.21
CA ASP A 424 5.85 -6.64 8.67
C ASP A 424 4.72 -5.74 9.23
N PRO A 425 3.73 -6.29 9.96
CA PRO A 425 2.67 -5.50 10.59
C PRO A 425 3.17 -4.54 11.67
N LEU A 426 4.44 -4.62 12.09
CA LEU A 426 5.12 -3.65 12.93
C LEU A 426 5.46 -2.35 12.20
N TYR A 427 5.48 -2.34 10.87
CA TYR A 427 5.86 -1.13 10.15
C TYR A 427 4.87 0.02 10.37
N PRO A 428 5.37 1.21 10.78
CA PRO A 428 4.52 2.37 11.01
C PRO A 428 4.21 3.13 9.71
N ARG A 429 4.82 2.74 8.59
CA ARG A 429 4.70 3.38 7.28
C ARG A 429 4.70 2.34 6.17
N PHE A 430 3.85 2.53 5.17
CA PHE A 430 3.75 1.66 3.99
C PHE A 430 4.65 2.16 2.85
N ALA A 431 4.69 3.46 2.57
CA ALA A 431 5.46 4.05 1.47
C ALA A 431 6.93 3.59 1.36
N PRO A 432 7.73 3.54 2.44
CA PRO A 432 9.13 3.16 2.36
C PRO A 432 9.36 1.64 2.24
N THR A 433 8.32 0.81 2.27
CA THR A 433 8.45 -0.63 2.06
C THR A 433 8.69 -0.94 0.57
N PRO A 434 9.31 -2.08 0.22
CA PRO A 434 9.43 -2.49 -1.19
C PRO A 434 8.07 -2.51 -1.93
N ARG A 435 7.02 -2.98 -1.25
CA ARG A 435 5.67 -3.03 -1.82
C ARG A 435 5.04 -1.64 -1.97
N GLY A 436 5.28 -0.76 -1.01
CA GLY A 436 4.88 0.65 -1.07
C GLY A 436 5.52 1.38 -2.24
N ARG A 437 6.81 1.15 -2.50
CA ARG A 437 7.51 1.69 -3.66
C ARG A 437 6.91 1.21 -4.99
N GLN A 438 6.52 -0.06 -5.08
CA GLN A 438 5.80 -0.58 -6.27
C GLN A 438 4.44 0.10 -6.45
N ALA A 439 3.68 0.31 -5.37
CA ALA A 439 2.40 1.01 -5.42
C ALA A 439 2.57 2.48 -5.87
N ILE A 440 3.62 3.15 -5.39
CA ILE A 440 3.98 4.50 -5.84
C ILE A 440 4.33 4.50 -7.33
N ALA A 441 5.16 3.55 -7.80
CA ALA A 441 5.53 3.42 -9.21
C ALA A 441 4.29 3.24 -10.11
N HIS A 442 3.32 2.44 -9.67
CA HIS A 442 2.05 2.26 -10.39
C HIS A 442 1.23 3.55 -10.42
N MET A 443 1.05 4.23 -9.29
CA MET A 443 0.36 5.51 -9.25
C MET A 443 0.99 6.52 -10.22
N MET A 444 2.32 6.66 -10.19
CA MET A 444 3.07 7.52 -11.11
C MET A 444 2.83 7.16 -12.57
N ARG A 445 2.79 5.85 -12.86
CA ARG A 445 2.53 5.34 -14.20
C ARG A 445 1.15 5.74 -14.70
N VAL A 446 0.10 5.57 -13.90
CA VAL A 446 -1.27 5.97 -14.27
C VAL A 446 -1.36 7.47 -14.51
N LEU A 447 -0.73 8.29 -13.65
CA LEU A 447 -0.68 9.74 -13.82
C LEU A 447 0.01 10.14 -15.14
N ALA A 448 1.14 9.50 -15.47
CA ALA A 448 1.88 9.76 -16.70
C ALA A 448 1.06 9.38 -17.95
N VAL A 449 0.38 8.23 -17.93
CA VAL A 449 -0.50 7.76 -19.02
C VAL A 449 -1.66 8.75 -19.24
N ARG A 450 -2.29 9.23 -18.17
CA ARG A 450 -3.39 10.20 -18.27
C ARG A 450 -2.93 11.53 -18.84
N LEU A 451 -1.75 11.99 -18.41
CA LEU A 451 -1.14 13.19 -18.97
C LEU A 451 -0.81 13.03 -20.47
N ALA A 452 -0.30 11.86 -20.86
CA ALA A 452 -0.03 11.52 -22.26
C ALA A 452 -1.31 11.52 -23.12
N PHE A 453 -2.38 10.87 -22.67
CA PHE A 453 -3.66 10.92 -23.38
C PHE A 453 -4.23 12.35 -23.47
N ALA A 454 -4.08 13.15 -22.41
CA ALA A 454 -4.53 14.54 -22.44
C ALA A 454 -3.72 15.39 -23.43
N GLN A 455 -2.43 15.15 -23.59
CA GLN A 455 -1.59 15.85 -24.59
C GLN A 455 -1.92 15.44 -26.03
N ARG A 456 -2.56 14.28 -26.23
CA ARG A 456 -3.11 13.78 -27.50
C ARG A 456 -4.51 14.37 -27.77
N CYS A 457 -4.63 15.71 -27.69
CA CYS A 457 -5.92 16.41 -27.72
C CYS A 457 -6.30 17.02 -29.07
N VAL A 458 -5.37 17.18 -30.01
CA VAL A 458 -5.68 17.77 -31.33
C VAL A 458 -6.13 16.66 -32.27
N GLN A 459 -7.34 16.79 -32.82
CA GLN A 459 -7.84 15.89 -33.85
C GLN A 459 -7.81 16.58 -35.21
N VAL A 460 -7.20 15.92 -36.18
CA VAL A 460 -7.22 16.35 -37.58
C VAL A 460 -8.06 15.35 -38.37
N ARG A 461 -9.22 15.80 -38.82
CA ARG A 461 -10.08 15.06 -39.73
C ARG A 461 -9.72 15.41 -41.17
N ALA A 462 -9.68 14.42 -42.04
CA ALA A 462 -9.55 14.60 -43.48
C ALA A 462 -10.44 13.62 -44.23
N ARG A 463 -10.89 14.01 -45.43
CA ARG A 463 -11.71 13.17 -46.32
C ARG A 463 -10.91 12.85 -47.57
N LEU A 464 -10.93 11.59 -47.98
CA LEU A 464 -10.33 11.08 -49.20
C LEU A 464 -11.44 10.66 -50.17
N PRO A 465 -11.45 11.18 -51.40
CA PRO A 465 -12.47 10.83 -52.38
C PRO A 465 -12.20 9.43 -52.95
N GLY A 466 -13.25 8.62 -53.03
CA GLY A 466 -13.17 7.25 -53.50
C GLY A 466 -12.52 6.27 -52.52
N TRP A 467 -12.42 5.02 -52.96
CA TRP A 467 -11.65 3.98 -52.30
C TRP A 467 -10.47 3.55 -53.18
N SER A 468 -9.31 3.38 -52.55
CA SER A 468 -8.10 2.80 -53.15
C SER A 468 -7.58 1.66 -52.27
N ALA A 469 -6.60 0.90 -52.76
CA ALA A 469 -5.95 -0.13 -51.93
C ALA A 469 -5.32 0.47 -50.66
N GLU A 470 -4.81 1.70 -50.73
CA GLU A 470 -4.18 2.41 -49.61
C GLU A 470 -5.23 2.87 -48.58
N THR A 471 -6.33 3.50 -49.02
CA THR A 471 -7.37 3.96 -48.09
C THR A 471 -8.10 2.82 -47.40
N LEU A 472 -8.17 1.66 -48.06
CA LEU A 472 -8.72 0.43 -47.48
C LEU A 472 -7.72 -0.35 -46.63
N ALA A 473 -6.43 -0.03 -46.67
CA ALA A 473 -5.44 -0.63 -45.78
C ALA A 473 -5.39 0.05 -44.41
N LEU A 474 -5.90 1.28 -44.30
CA LEU A 474 -5.96 2.01 -43.05
C LEU A 474 -6.75 1.23 -41.99
N ASP A 475 -6.27 1.27 -40.76
CA ASP A 475 -6.94 0.74 -39.58
C ASP A 475 -6.67 1.63 -38.36
N LEU A 476 -7.27 1.28 -37.22
CA LEU A 476 -7.02 1.97 -35.95
C LEU A 476 -5.60 1.72 -35.42
N ASP A 477 -4.83 0.81 -36.02
CA ASP A 477 -3.43 0.59 -35.66
C ASP A 477 -2.43 1.25 -36.64
N THR A 478 -2.91 2.22 -37.41
CA THR A 478 -2.11 2.97 -38.38
C THR A 478 -1.75 4.35 -37.83
N THR A 479 -0.49 4.76 -38.01
CA THR A 479 -0.08 6.18 -37.90
C THR A 479 -0.17 6.81 -39.28
N VAL A 480 -0.88 7.93 -39.38
CA VAL A 480 -1.06 8.65 -40.63
C VAL A 480 -0.35 10.01 -40.55
N THR A 481 0.44 10.32 -41.58
CA THR A 481 0.96 11.66 -41.83
C THR A 481 0.11 12.32 -42.92
N LEU A 482 -0.59 13.39 -42.56
CA LEU A 482 -1.34 14.24 -43.49
C LEU A 482 -0.46 15.40 -43.94
N GLU A 483 -0.31 15.58 -45.24
CA GLU A 483 0.40 16.72 -45.82
C GLU A 483 -0.59 17.66 -46.51
N SER A 484 -0.62 18.92 -46.09
CA SER A 484 -1.51 19.92 -46.67
C SER A 484 -1.06 21.34 -46.35
N PRO A 485 -1.12 22.27 -47.31
CA PRO A 485 -0.83 23.69 -47.05
C PRO A 485 -1.82 24.35 -46.08
N ARG A 486 -2.96 23.70 -45.78
CA ARG A 486 -3.94 24.20 -44.80
C ARG A 486 -3.61 23.82 -43.36
N LEU A 487 -2.68 22.89 -43.16
CA LEU A 487 -2.21 22.50 -41.83
C LEU A 487 -1.12 23.48 -41.35
N PRO A 488 -1.13 23.88 -40.08
CA PRO A 488 0.02 24.54 -39.46
C PRO A 488 1.30 23.71 -39.63
N GLY A 489 2.38 24.34 -40.11
CA GLY A 489 3.63 23.65 -40.44
C GLY A 489 3.58 22.75 -41.68
N GLY A 490 2.46 22.72 -42.43
CA GLY A 490 2.30 21.99 -43.69
C GLY A 490 2.06 20.47 -43.54
N LYS A 491 2.16 19.93 -42.33
CA LYS A 491 1.95 18.50 -42.04
C LYS A 491 1.48 18.26 -40.62
N ALA A 492 0.72 17.18 -40.43
CA ALA A 492 0.33 16.66 -39.12
C ALA A 492 0.52 15.14 -39.11
N THR A 493 1.06 14.58 -38.04
CA THR A 493 1.22 13.13 -37.88
C THR A 493 0.52 12.69 -36.62
N GLY A 494 -0.22 11.59 -36.67
CA GLY A 494 -0.95 11.12 -35.52
C GLY A 494 -1.46 9.71 -35.68
N LYS A 495 -1.92 9.16 -34.56
CA LYS A 495 -2.59 7.87 -34.51
C LYS A 495 -3.98 7.99 -35.10
N VAL A 496 -4.41 7.07 -35.95
CA VAL A 496 -5.79 7.01 -36.41
C VAL A 496 -6.70 6.62 -35.24
N VAL A 497 -7.64 7.51 -34.89
CA VAL A 497 -8.60 7.30 -33.78
C VAL A 497 -10.03 7.08 -34.28
N ALA A 498 -10.33 7.47 -35.52
CA ALA A 498 -11.58 7.12 -36.16
C ALA A 498 -11.39 6.96 -37.68
N LEU A 499 -12.12 5.98 -38.23
CA LEU A 499 -12.23 5.73 -39.66
C LEU A 499 -13.70 5.57 -40.02
N ARG A 500 -14.06 6.15 -41.16
CA ARG A 500 -15.38 5.95 -41.78
C ARG A 500 -15.22 5.73 -43.28
N TRP A 501 -15.58 4.54 -43.75
CA TRP A 501 -15.73 4.29 -45.18
C TRP A 501 -17.21 4.37 -45.54
N SER A 502 -17.56 5.25 -46.45
CA SER A 502 -18.94 5.42 -46.93
C SER A 502 -19.03 5.08 -48.41
N TRP A 503 -20.16 4.47 -48.79
CA TRP A 503 -20.56 4.26 -50.17
C TRP A 503 -22.06 4.45 -50.32
N ASP A 504 -22.47 5.17 -51.35
CA ASP A 504 -23.85 5.40 -51.76
C ASP A 504 -23.94 5.64 -53.28
N GLU A 505 -25.08 6.12 -53.77
CA GLU A 505 -25.29 6.44 -55.18
C GLU A 505 -24.42 7.62 -55.66
N ASP A 506 -23.97 8.49 -54.76
CA ASP A 506 -23.15 9.67 -55.07
C ASP A 506 -21.65 9.33 -55.13
N GLY A 507 -21.23 8.22 -54.52
CA GLY A 507 -19.90 7.66 -54.70
C GLY A 507 -19.38 6.92 -53.47
N SER A 508 -18.05 6.89 -53.33
CA SER A 508 -17.38 6.36 -52.15
C SER A 508 -16.45 7.42 -51.57
N ALA A 509 -16.25 7.37 -50.25
CA ALA A 509 -15.28 8.22 -49.57
C ALA A 509 -14.70 7.48 -48.35
N THR A 510 -13.53 7.94 -47.93
CA THR A 510 -12.90 7.54 -46.66
C THR A 510 -12.69 8.79 -45.82
N GLU A 511 -13.22 8.83 -44.61
CA GLU A 511 -12.90 9.86 -43.63
C GLU A 511 -11.96 9.25 -42.59
N VAL A 512 -10.85 9.95 -42.33
CA VAL A 512 -9.85 9.57 -41.34
C VAL A 512 -9.72 10.69 -40.33
N VAL A 513 -9.68 10.32 -39.05
CA VAL A 513 -9.39 11.23 -37.95
C VAL A 513 -8.12 10.75 -37.27
N ILE A 514 -7.09 11.58 -37.27
CA ILE A 514 -5.87 11.34 -36.49
C ILE A 514 -5.87 12.17 -35.22
N ALA A 515 -5.39 11.58 -34.13
CA ALA A 515 -5.10 12.30 -32.91
C ALA A 515 -3.60 12.61 -32.82
N CYS A 516 -3.31 13.90 -32.65
CA CYS A 516 -1.97 14.46 -32.62
C CYS A 516 -1.63 14.98 -31.22
N SER A 517 -0.34 14.91 -30.89
CA SER A 517 0.25 15.41 -29.65
C SER A 517 0.71 16.87 -29.81
N ILE A 518 0.44 17.67 -28.78
CA ILE A 518 1.00 19.04 -28.59
C ILE A 518 2.01 19.11 -27.44
N GLY A 519 2.50 17.97 -26.97
CA GLY A 519 3.55 17.92 -25.94
C GLY A 519 4.86 18.50 -26.46
N GLY A 520 5.68 19.02 -25.55
CA GLY A 520 6.97 19.62 -25.87
C GLY A 520 8.14 18.64 -25.91
N GLY A 521 7.90 17.32 -25.85
CA GLY A 521 8.96 16.30 -25.81
C GLY A 521 9.75 16.23 -24.50
N GLY A 522 9.17 16.68 -23.38
CA GLY A 522 9.82 16.66 -22.07
C GLY A 522 9.80 15.26 -21.45
N THR A 523 10.78 14.92 -20.63
CA THR A 523 10.84 13.64 -19.91
C THR A 523 10.88 13.86 -18.40
N PHE A 524 10.42 12.87 -17.64
CA PHE A 524 10.60 12.82 -16.19
C PHE A 524 11.98 12.25 -15.77
N ALA A 525 12.95 12.21 -16.69
CA ALA A 525 14.27 11.71 -16.37
C ALA A 525 15.02 12.73 -15.49
N ALA A 526 15.67 12.23 -14.45
CA ALA A 526 16.60 13.07 -13.69
C ALA A 526 17.73 13.56 -14.61
N PRO A 527 18.16 14.82 -14.51
CA PRO A 527 19.34 15.27 -15.24
C PRO A 527 20.53 14.40 -14.85
N THR A 528 21.29 13.92 -15.84
CA THR A 528 22.54 13.19 -15.59
C THR A 528 23.41 14.05 -14.67
N PRO A 529 23.92 13.51 -13.54
CA PRO A 529 24.88 14.24 -12.74
C PRO A 529 26.02 14.68 -13.65
N GLY A 530 26.27 15.99 -13.72
CA GLY A 530 27.47 16.50 -14.38
C GLY A 530 28.69 15.80 -13.78
N SER A 531 29.74 15.63 -14.57
CA SER A 531 30.97 14.88 -14.27
C SER A 531 31.78 15.34 -13.04
N ASP A 532 31.20 16.15 -12.15
CA ASP A 532 31.81 16.63 -10.91
C ASP A 532 30.89 16.36 -9.72
N ALA A 533 30.87 15.12 -9.23
CA ALA A 533 30.42 14.82 -7.86
C ALA A 533 31.14 13.57 -7.34
N TYR A 534 32.36 13.79 -6.83
CA TYR A 534 32.97 12.89 -5.85
C TYR A 534 32.06 12.85 -4.61
N ALA A 535 31.42 11.71 -4.34
CA ALA A 535 31.13 11.27 -2.99
C ALA A 535 31.19 9.74 -2.99
N ALA A 536 32.20 9.24 -2.30
CA ALA A 536 32.64 7.86 -2.28
C ALA A 536 31.67 6.93 -1.56
N ASP A 537 31.71 5.68 -2.03
CA ASP A 537 31.34 4.42 -1.37
C ASP A 537 31.10 4.50 0.15
N THR A 538 29.86 4.23 0.57
CA THR A 538 29.58 3.46 1.79
C THR A 538 28.31 2.63 1.63
N TRP A 539 28.33 1.45 2.24
CA TRP A 539 27.51 0.27 2.03
C TRP A 539 26.12 0.34 2.71
N GLU A 540 25.13 -0.23 2.00
CA GLU A 540 23.80 -0.82 2.34
C GLU A 540 22.90 -0.30 3.49
N ASP A 541 21.59 -0.29 3.13
CA ASP A 541 20.39 -0.55 3.95
C ASP A 541 19.46 0.55 4.50
N TYR A 542 19.72 1.83 4.29
CA TYR A 542 18.64 2.83 4.44
C TYR A 542 18.77 3.90 3.36
N ALA A 543 17.76 4.02 2.50
CA ALA A 543 17.69 5.06 1.47
C ALA A 543 17.81 6.43 2.15
N ALA A 544 18.98 7.07 2.01
CA ALA A 544 19.19 8.44 2.46
C ALA A 544 18.23 9.37 1.69
N ALA A 545 17.82 10.45 2.35
CA ALA A 545 17.06 11.52 1.70
C ALA A 545 17.75 11.93 0.39
N GLY A 546 17.01 11.91 -0.73
CA GLY A 546 17.56 12.17 -2.07
C GLY A 546 17.85 10.93 -2.92
N THR A 547 17.49 9.72 -2.46
CA THR A 547 17.51 8.52 -3.33
C THR A 547 16.50 8.69 -4.46
N VAL A 548 16.96 8.53 -5.70
CA VAL A 548 16.11 8.59 -6.90
C VAL A 548 15.57 7.19 -7.18
N PHE A 549 14.25 7.09 -7.29
CA PHE A 549 13.52 5.90 -7.68
C PHE A 549 12.90 6.09 -9.05
N GLU A 550 12.57 4.99 -9.72
CA GLU A 550 12.09 5.01 -11.10
C GLU A 550 10.91 4.07 -11.30
N SER A 551 9.95 4.48 -12.12
CA SER A 551 8.67 3.78 -12.17
C SER A 551 8.71 2.58 -13.09
N GLY A 552 9.59 2.55 -14.09
CA GLY A 552 9.61 1.53 -15.13
C GLY A 552 11.00 1.31 -15.72
N PRO A 553 11.11 0.39 -16.70
CA PRO A 553 12.38 0.02 -17.30
C PRO A 553 12.98 1.17 -18.10
N GLU A 554 14.31 1.14 -18.26
CA GLU A 554 15.03 2.08 -19.10
C GLU A 554 14.49 2.06 -20.55
N GLY A 555 14.35 3.25 -21.15
CA GLY A 555 13.80 3.40 -22.51
C GLY A 555 12.27 3.53 -22.59
N ASP A 556 11.54 3.32 -21.50
CA ASP A 556 10.09 3.59 -21.47
C ASP A 556 9.83 5.12 -21.46
N PRO A 557 9.08 5.66 -22.46
CA PRO A 557 8.84 7.10 -22.57
C PRO A 557 8.00 7.69 -21.44
N LEU A 558 7.27 6.84 -20.70
CA LEU A 558 6.41 7.23 -19.56
C LEU A 558 7.05 6.84 -18.22
N ARG A 559 8.35 6.52 -18.21
CA ARG A 559 9.13 6.33 -16.99
C ARG A 559 9.18 7.64 -16.21
N VAL A 560 8.90 7.56 -14.92
CA VAL A 560 8.93 8.68 -13.98
C VAL A 560 10.07 8.42 -12.99
N ALA A 561 11.05 9.31 -12.93
CA ALA A 561 11.98 9.34 -11.82
C ALA A 561 11.41 10.25 -10.71
N TRP A 562 11.51 9.83 -9.45
CA TRP A 562 11.09 10.65 -8.31
C TRP A 562 12.05 10.48 -7.14
N THR A 563 12.07 11.47 -6.27
CA THR A 563 12.73 11.36 -4.97
C THR A 563 11.68 11.15 -3.89
N ASP A 564 11.97 10.22 -2.99
CA ASP A 564 11.21 10.07 -1.75
C ASP A 564 11.65 11.19 -0.80
N ASP A 565 10.74 12.13 -0.54
CA ASP A 565 10.81 12.95 0.67
C ASP A 565 9.84 12.36 1.68
N PRO A 566 10.33 11.51 2.61
CA PRO A 566 9.44 10.81 3.51
C PRO A 566 8.68 11.76 4.43
N GLY A 567 9.04 13.05 4.49
CA GLY A 567 8.47 13.98 5.46
C GLY A 567 8.70 13.53 6.90
N PRO A 568 8.13 14.23 7.89
CA PRO A 568 8.15 13.74 9.26
C PRO A 568 7.38 12.42 9.33
N GLY A 569 8.07 11.35 9.74
CA GLY A 569 7.41 10.08 10.06
C GLY A 569 6.37 10.26 11.17
N PRO A 570 5.54 9.23 11.42
CA PRO A 570 4.60 9.28 12.54
C PRO A 570 5.36 9.60 13.84
N THR A 571 4.84 10.57 14.60
CA THR A 571 5.40 10.99 15.90
C THR A 571 4.60 10.42 17.07
N ASP A 572 3.64 9.54 16.79
CA ASP A 572 2.86 8.87 17.82
C ASP A 572 3.73 7.90 18.64
N ALA A 573 3.21 7.52 19.80
CA ALA A 573 3.95 6.69 20.74
C ALA A 573 4.48 5.41 20.09
N PHE A 574 3.77 4.80 19.13
CA PHE A 574 4.07 3.50 18.55
C PHE A 574 4.96 3.55 17.29
N ALA A 575 5.42 4.73 16.86
CA ALA A 575 6.25 4.87 15.68
C ALA A 575 7.57 4.06 15.78
N GLY A 576 8.16 3.99 16.98
CA GLY A 576 9.39 3.23 17.27
C GLY A 576 9.15 1.85 17.88
N ALA A 577 7.92 1.32 17.87
CA ALA A 577 7.58 0.13 18.65
C ALA A 577 8.39 -1.13 18.27
N HIS A 578 8.85 -1.23 17.02
CA HIS A 578 9.71 -2.31 16.55
C HIS A 578 11.07 -2.37 17.26
N ALA A 579 11.54 -1.26 17.84
CA ALA A 579 12.83 -1.15 18.53
C ALA A 579 12.70 -1.04 20.05
N TRP A 580 11.48 -1.21 20.61
CA TRP A 580 11.27 -1.04 22.04
C TRP A 580 11.93 -2.13 22.87
N THR A 581 12.65 -1.70 23.90
CA THR A 581 13.22 -2.53 24.95
C THR A 581 12.31 -2.54 26.19
N ALA A 582 12.65 -3.37 27.17
CA ALA A 582 11.97 -3.37 28.47
C ALA A 582 12.03 -1.99 29.16
N ALA A 583 13.09 -1.20 28.93
CA ALA A 583 13.23 0.13 29.52
C ALA A 583 12.28 1.15 28.88
N ASP A 584 11.98 1.00 27.59
CA ASP A 584 11.04 1.87 26.88
C ASP A 584 9.58 1.66 27.32
N LEU A 585 9.28 0.44 27.78
CA LEU A 585 7.96 0.03 28.27
C LEU A 585 7.73 0.43 29.74
N ILE A 586 8.77 0.55 30.54
CA ILE A 586 8.68 0.99 31.94
C ILE A 586 8.93 2.49 31.99
N GLY A 587 7.84 3.28 32.03
CA GLY A 587 7.93 4.74 32.16
C GLY A 587 8.47 5.18 33.54
N ARG A 588 8.25 4.36 34.58
CA ARG A 588 8.86 4.56 35.91
C ARG A 588 8.93 3.25 36.68
N LEU A 589 10.07 3.00 37.31
CA LEU A 589 10.26 1.95 38.32
C LEU A 589 10.49 2.63 39.67
N CYS A 590 9.72 2.26 40.68
CA CYS A 590 9.91 2.70 42.06
C CYS A 590 10.11 1.48 42.94
N LEU A 591 11.26 1.44 43.62
CA LEU A 591 11.52 0.52 44.72
C LEU A 591 11.41 1.33 46.01
N ARG A 592 10.58 0.90 46.95
CA ARG A 592 10.41 1.59 48.24
C ARG A 592 10.45 0.59 49.39
N ASN A 593 10.91 1.07 50.54
CA ASN A 593 11.01 0.28 51.75
C ASN A 593 11.78 -1.02 51.49
N LEU A 594 12.93 -0.91 50.81
CA LEU A 594 13.91 -2.01 50.79
C LEU A 594 14.49 -2.17 52.20
N TRP A 595 15.21 -3.27 52.44
CA TRP A 595 15.64 -3.66 53.79
C TRP A 595 16.28 -2.53 54.61
N ALA A 596 17.13 -1.69 54.01
CA ALA A 596 17.82 -0.62 54.71
C ALA A 596 16.86 0.49 55.18
N GLU A 597 15.85 0.82 54.38
CA GLU A 597 14.82 1.80 54.73
C GLU A 597 13.85 1.23 55.78
N GLN A 598 13.50 -0.05 55.66
CA GLN A 598 12.69 -0.76 56.66
C GLN A 598 13.43 -0.84 58.00
N ASP A 599 14.71 -1.20 57.98
CA ASP A 599 15.58 -1.25 59.15
C ASP A 599 15.66 0.13 59.82
N ALA A 600 15.93 1.19 59.05
CA ALA A 600 15.95 2.55 59.57
C ALA A 600 14.60 2.97 60.18
N TYR A 601 13.48 2.62 59.54
CA TYR A 601 12.13 2.92 60.02
C TYR A 601 11.82 2.21 61.33
N ILE A 602 12.06 0.90 61.40
CA ILE A 602 11.86 0.10 62.61
C ILE A 602 12.72 0.63 63.74
N TRP A 603 14.00 0.93 63.45
CA TRP A 603 14.92 1.50 64.43
C TRP A 603 14.36 2.80 65.02
N LEU A 604 13.91 3.73 64.18
CA LEU A 604 13.41 5.03 64.67
C LEU A 604 12.11 4.91 65.49
N HIS A 605 11.25 3.93 65.18
CA HIS A 605 9.92 3.80 65.77
C HIS A 605 9.80 2.70 66.83
N ARG A 606 10.91 2.05 67.19
CA ARG A 606 10.91 1.02 68.24
C ARG A 606 10.59 1.62 69.60
N ASN A 607 9.63 1.01 70.28
CA ASN A 607 9.35 1.26 71.69
C ASN A 607 8.79 -0.02 72.34
N GLY A 608 8.84 -0.10 73.67
CA GLY A 608 8.50 -1.32 74.40
C GLY A 608 7.04 -1.78 74.31
N THR A 609 6.16 -1.03 73.63
CA THR A 609 4.73 -1.34 73.49
C THR A 609 4.28 -1.57 72.05
N THR A 610 5.16 -1.37 71.06
CA THR A 610 4.80 -1.48 69.64
C THR A 610 5.22 -2.83 69.09
N SER A 611 4.31 -3.49 68.38
CA SER A 611 4.60 -4.78 67.73
C SER A 611 5.54 -4.58 66.53
N PRO A 612 6.70 -5.28 66.49
CA PRO A 612 7.60 -5.29 65.34
C PRO A 612 6.92 -5.63 64.01
N ARG A 613 5.99 -6.59 64.05
CA ARG A 613 5.19 -6.99 62.88
C ARG A 613 4.35 -5.84 62.34
N TRP A 614 3.74 -5.06 63.24
CA TRP A 614 2.92 -3.91 62.84
C TRP A 614 3.77 -2.82 62.19
N LEU A 615 4.98 -2.57 62.70
CA LEU A 615 5.91 -1.61 62.10
C LEU A 615 6.33 -2.04 60.69
N LEU A 616 6.65 -3.32 60.48
CA LEU A 616 6.98 -3.83 59.14
C LEU A 616 5.80 -3.74 58.17
N SER A 617 4.59 -4.13 58.60
CA SER A 617 3.40 -4.01 57.75
C SER A 617 2.99 -2.56 57.45
N ALA A 618 3.51 -1.57 58.20
CA ALA A 618 3.33 -0.15 57.92
C ALA A 618 4.30 0.38 56.84
N VAL A 619 5.41 -0.34 56.58
CA VAL A 619 6.40 -0.02 55.54
C VAL A 619 6.75 -1.28 54.72
N PRO A 620 5.77 -1.87 54.00
CA PRO A 620 6.02 -3.07 53.19
C PRO A 620 6.97 -2.74 52.05
N THR A 621 7.79 -3.70 51.63
CA THR A 621 8.59 -3.55 50.42
C THR A 621 7.69 -3.45 49.21
N ASP A 622 7.74 -2.32 48.52
CA ASP A 622 6.90 -2.03 47.37
C ASP A 622 7.74 -1.98 46.09
N VAL A 623 7.35 -2.77 45.10
CA VAL A 623 7.86 -2.69 43.72
C VAL A 623 6.73 -2.16 42.85
N CYS A 624 6.85 -0.91 42.41
CA CYS A 624 5.84 -0.27 41.56
C CYS A 624 6.38 -0.02 40.16
N LEU A 625 5.61 -0.45 39.16
CA LEU A 625 5.88 -0.22 37.75
C LEU A 625 4.81 0.70 37.16
N ALA A 626 5.23 1.86 36.65
CA ALA A 626 4.39 2.66 35.76
C ALA A 626 4.71 2.25 34.32
N LEU A 627 3.76 1.56 33.68
CA LEU A 627 3.93 1.04 32.33
C LEU A 627 3.50 2.08 31.29
N ARG A 628 4.19 2.08 30.14
CA ARG A 628 3.80 2.85 28.96
C ARG A 628 2.41 2.38 28.50
N PRO A 629 1.46 3.28 28.22
CA PRO A 629 0.17 2.87 27.69
C PRO A 629 0.33 2.24 26.29
N LEU A 630 -0.25 1.05 26.09
CA LEU A 630 -0.26 0.36 24.78
C LEU A 630 -1.56 0.57 24.00
N ARG A 631 -2.42 1.49 24.47
CA ARG A 631 -3.59 1.87 23.70
C ARG A 631 -3.19 2.80 22.57
N GLY A 632 -3.44 2.34 21.35
CA GLY A 632 -3.39 3.18 20.16
C GLY A 632 -4.33 4.38 20.29
N LEU A 633 -4.01 5.44 19.53
CA LEU A 633 -4.99 6.44 19.14
C LEU A 633 -6.06 5.78 18.24
N ASP A 634 -7.23 6.38 18.12
CA ASP A 634 -8.29 5.86 17.24
C ASP A 634 -7.79 5.68 15.80
N GLN A 635 -6.98 6.63 15.31
CA GLN A 635 -6.34 6.57 14.00
C GLN A 635 -5.18 7.59 13.90
N VAL A 636 -4.02 7.14 13.41
CA VAL A 636 -2.89 8.03 13.07
C VAL A 636 -2.89 8.26 11.57
N THR A 637 -2.84 9.53 11.14
CA THR A 637 -2.76 9.90 9.72
C THR A 637 -1.46 10.64 9.42
N HIS A 638 -0.78 10.25 8.34
CA HIS A 638 0.38 10.97 7.82
C HIS A 638 0.30 11.16 6.31
N THR A 639 0.92 12.24 5.84
CA THR A 639 0.99 12.58 4.40
C THR A 639 2.41 12.42 3.92
N HIS A 640 2.57 11.77 2.78
CA HIS A 640 3.84 11.51 2.13
C HIS A 640 3.83 12.17 0.75
N THR A 641 4.71 13.13 0.52
CA THR A 641 4.74 13.93 -0.70
C THR A 641 5.88 13.48 -1.60
N LEU A 642 5.57 13.15 -2.83
CA LEU A 642 6.52 12.64 -3.81
C LEU A 642 6.83 13.73 -4.83
N THR A 643 8.12 13.95 -5.10
CA THR A 643 8.57 14.98 -6.05
C THR A 643 9.14 14.31 -7.30
N PRO A 644 8.46 14.43 -8.46
CA PRO A 644 8.98 13.90 -9.72
C PRO A 644 10.14 14.75 -10.25
N ALA A 645 11.05 14.11 -10.98
CA ALA A 645 12.19 14.75 -11.61
C ALA A 645 11.78 15.36 -12.96
N GLY A 646 11.29 16.60 -12.96
CA GLY A 646 11.05 17.37 -14.17
C GLY A 646 9.61 17.37 -14.68
N ARG A 647 9.43 17.56 -15.99
CA ARG A 647 8.13 17.74 -16.66
C ARG A 647 8.01 16.82 -17.86
N PHE A 648 6.80 16.35 -18.12
CA PHE A 648 6.55 15.40 -19.20
C PHE A 648 5.78 15.97 -20.36
N GLY A 649 6.25 15.69 -21.57
CA GLY A 649 5.58 16.00 -22.80
C GLY A 649 5.80 14.90 -23.82
N LEU A 650 4.74 14.35 -24.38
CA LEU A 650 4.81 13.57 -25.61
C LEU A 650 5.55 14.37 -26.69
N PRO A 651 6.25 13.71 -27.63
CA PRO A 651 6.80 14.40 -28.79
C PRO A 651 5.70 15.16 -29.53
N PRO A 652 5.95 16.41 -29.96
CA PRO A 652 4.97 17.17 -30.74
C PRO A 652 4.79 16.52 -32.10
N SER A 653 3.54 16.25 -32.47
CA SER A 653 3.18 15.67 -33.77
C SER A 653 2.27 16.59 -34.58
N PHE A 654 1.93 17.75 -34.00
CA PHE A 654 1.26 18.88 -34.61
C PHE A 654 1.98 20.18 -34.20
N TRP A 655 2.36 21.01 -35.18
CA TRP A 655 3.13 22.23 -34.94
C TRP A 655 2.25 23.46 -35.15
N PRO A 656 1.90 24.20 -34.08
CA PRO A 656 0.98 25.32 -34.16
C PRO A 656 1.52 26.53 -34.94
N GLU A 657 2.83 26.72 -34.98
CA GLU A 657 3.50 27.73 -35.79
C GLU A 657 4.17 27.08 -37.00
N ALA A 658 4.26 27.81 -38.12
CA ALA A 658 5.22 27.45 -39.17
C ALA A 658 6.64 27.46 -38.54
N PRO A 659 7.51 26.49 -38.86
CA PRO A 659 8.86 26.48 -38.33
C PRO A 659 9.50 27.84 -38.63
N ARG A 660 9.93 28.56 -37.57
CA ARG A 660 10.73 29.78 -37.74
C ARG A 660 12.03 29.34 -38.40
N GLY A 661 12.17 29.69 -39.68
CA GLY A 661 13.30 29.31 -40.53
C GLY A 661 14.62 29.91 -40.10
#